data_AF-A0A4P6XLF7-F1
#
_entry.id   AF-A0A4P6XLF7-F1
#
_cell.length_a   1.000
_cell.length_b   1.000
_cell.length_c   1.000
_cell.angle_alpha   90.00
_cell.angle_beta   90.00
_cell.angle_gamma   90.00
#
_symmetry.space_group_name_H-M   'P 1'
#
loop_
_entity.id
_entity.type
_entity.pdbx_description
1 polymer ?
#
loop_
_entity_poly.entity_id
_entity_poly.type
_entity_poly.pdbx_seq_one_letter_code
_entity_poly.pdbx_strand_id
1 'polypeptide(L)'
;MRLLRFLLAAVPAMATVSLYESAMAQLDLLPYKYEGKSPIYTHHNLHRGINVPQYDPERLDYAGEADLGTHVDPGSQLLGYLKPLETLILAADQGSPKAAAALGDIFTFGNYSVPTNYTRALEYYAKAAETDASGHVYFMMGYMHSTGMFGELPVDKQRAKVYYEFAARNGDTNALLVLAYQALDGVDGPADCETAQVYYLRLARHVIQYLEDTEVAGELFPAHNINLADFHGGLYGEKISELESLVLSEIDNFVQFRDSLRDRNLESPDSQILELYFDALLHFHGGYFSPRNTKLAFREALECAMIGQYEYDEGKLQNPASIDRLIWKKCQGLVGRMYLQGEGTERNVSRAHFWLNAAIEVKPDKENLLDMALLRKLDPTPRGESSPMYKQYLQYAATNGSIHGMFLFARDLITKVSPFDTVYVDLTYDLIRSATSRGHYEATFYFADAVESGFSASKGELFSCADLVLFYKNFVDRSETVLFPHLSYAFEELTYGNYKNALLGYLIAAEQGLLYSQISAAFLLYQVEPLLSRNRKSFSSARVQSALKYLDLASQQGHIDSTILLGDIYAKGLPGSGLEADYEKALAYYTTAALAASPHACYKLGSMYEYGLGLHNKSADYYMAKRYYDLSSKYYLDLSMTHLTQDTKPNTYAISFALLRLRLKLLFSRSEKRDDAESSGWLGTLKKLAKQEETEAGEKKATSTASENDETESLQEKDDYQLFDYVVLGFTLAFFAYVGFQNMRGQLRRLGQQANNANAGHANRADRRRFRVEFFFAI
;
A
#
# COMPACT_ATOMS: atom_id res chain seq x y z
N MET A 1 -49.14 -36.27 13.63
CA MET A 1 -47.75 -36.33 14.18
C MET A 1 -46.72 -35.49 13.41
N ARG A 2 -46.73 -35.37 12.07
CA ARG A 2 -45.83 -34.45 11.33
C ARG A 2 -46.10 -32.96 11.55
N LEU A 3 -47.37 -32.55 11.69
CA LEU A 3 -47.76 -31.16 11.98
C LEU A 3 -47.42 -30.69 13.42
N LEU A 4 -47.42 -31.59 14.40
CA LEU A 4 -47.03 -31.25 15.79
C LEU A 4 -45.53 -31.03 15.94
N ARG A 5 -44.68 -31.69 15.14
CA ARG A 5 -43.22 -31.44 15.12
C ARG A 5 -42.86 -30.08 14.54
N PHE A 6 -43.63 -29.57 13.57
CA PHE A 6 -43.43 -28.22 13.04
C PHE A 6 -43.85 -27.12 14.03
N LEU A 7 -44.95 -27.31 14.77
CA LEU A 7 -45.39 -26.35 15.78
C LEU A 7 -44.48 -26.32 17.03
N LEU A 8 -43.88 -27.45 17.42
CA LEU A 8 -42.94 -27.51 18.54
C LEU A 8 -41.53 -26.99 18.21
N ALA A 9 -41.14 -26.96 16.94
CA ALA A 9 -39.89 -26.34 16.50
C ALA A 9 -40.01 -24.82 16.27
N ALA A 10 -41.21 -24.31 15.95
CA ALA A 10 -41.45 -22.89 15.67
C ALA A 10 -41.47 -22.00 16.93
N VAL A 11 -41.92 -22.52 18.07
CA VAL A 11 -42.00 -21.78 19.34
C VAL A 11 -40.62 -21.40 19.91
N PRO A 12 -39.60 -22.29 19.98
CA PRO A 12 -38.25 -21.89 20.40
C PRO A 12 -37.55 -21.00 19.37
N ALA A 13 -37.82 -21.17 18.07
CA ALA A 13 -37.25 -20.30 17.03
C ALA A 13 -37.73 -18.83 17.14
N MET A 14 -39.01 -18.58 17.43
CA MET A 14 -39.50 -17.20 17.64
C MET A 14 -38.95 -16.56 18.92
N ALA A 15 -38.75 -17.33 19.99
CA ALA A 15 -38.20 -16.82 21.25
C ALA A 15 -36.69 -16.50 21.15
N THR A 16 -35.93 -17.29 20.38
CA THR A 16 -34.50 -17.05 20.16
C THR A 16 -34.22 -15.85 19.25
N VAL A 17 -35.07 -15.64 18.23
CA VAL A 17 -34.99 -14.45 17.35
C VAL A 17 -35.28 -13.18 18.14
N SER A 18 -36.30 -13.19 19.01
CA SER A 18 -36.62 -12.01 19.83
C SER A 18 -35.53 -11.68 20.86
N LEU A 19 -34.87 -12.68 21.44
CA LEU A 19 -33.74 -12.47 22.34
C LEU A 19 -32.54 -11.86 21.61
N TYR A 20 -32.18 -12.40 20.43
CA TYR A 20 -31.10 -11.85 19.61
C TYR A 20 -31.35 -10.39 19.21
N GLU A 21 -32.52 -10.09 18.64
CA GLU A 21 -32.88 -8.73 18.23
C GLU A 21 -32.87 -7.75 19.42
N SER A 22 -33.38 -8.20 20.58
CA SER A 22 -33.37 -7.37 21.80
C SER A 22 -31.97 -7.05 22.31
N ALA A 23 -31.03 -7.99 22.17
CA ALA A 23 -29.66 -7.81 22.61
C ALA A 23 -28.90 -6.89 21.65
N MET A 24 -29.05 -7.10 20.34
CA MET A 24 -28.44 -6.22 19.32
C MET A 24 -28.95 -4.79 19.43
N ALA A 25 -30.27 -4.58 19.60
CA ALA A 25 -30.83 -3.26 19.80
C ALA A 25 -30.27 -2.53 21.04
N GLN A 26 -29.88 -3.26 22.09
CA GLN A 26 -29.22 -2.66 23.25
C GLN A 26 -27.75 -2.36 23.00
N LEU A 27 -27.06 -3.19 22.22
CA LEU A 27 -25.67 -2.97 21.82
C LEU A 27 -25.55 -1.77 20.87
N ASP A 28 -26.50 -1.57 19.97
CA ASP A 28 -26.52 -0.45 19.02
C ASP A 28 -26.73 0.91 19.71
N LEU A 29 -27.26 0.92 20.93
CA LEU A 29 -27.41 2.13 21.75
C LEU A 29 -26.12 2.51 22.49
N LEU A 30 -25.09 1.66 22.47
CA LEU A 30 -23.83 1.97 23.10
C LEU A 30 -23.10 3.08 22.33
N PRO A 31 -22.43 4.01 23.03
CA PRO A 31 -21.67 5.06 22.38
C PRO A 31 -20.57 4.46 21.52
N TYR A 32 -20.19 5.19 20.49
CA TYR A 32 -19.13 4.76 19.59
C TYR A 32 -17.80 4.62 20.35
N LYS A 33 -17.01 3.58 20.04
CA LYS A 33 -15.83 3.14 20.83
C LYS A 33 -14.79 4.24 21.06
N TYR A 34 -14.64 5.14 20.11
CA TYR A 34 -13.70 6.27 20.19
C TYR A 34 -14.39 7.63 20.33
N GLU A 35 -15.67 7.65 20.70
CA GLU A 35 -16.38 8.89 20.98
C GLU A 35 -15.66 9.69 22.08
N GLY A 36 -15.30 10.94 21.77
CA GLY A 36 -14.54 11.81 22.67
C GLY A 36 -13.04 11.50 22.81
N LYS A 37 -12.50 10.50 22.09
CA LYS A 37 -11.06 10.18 22.06
C LYS A 37 -10.38 10.85 20.86
N SER A 38 -9.17 11.34 21.05
CA SER A 38 -8.33 11.85 19.97
C SER A 38 -7.47 10.73 19.37
N PRO A 39 -7.33 10.65 18.04
CA PRO A 39 -6.47 9.65 17.41
C PRO A 39 -5.00 9.91 17.74
N ILE A 40 -4.23 8.82 17.85
CA ILE A 40 -2.78 8.85 18.09
C ILE A 40 -2.06 9.30 16.84
N TYR A 41 -2.51 8.85 15.66
CA TYR A 41 -1.97 9.27 14.37
C TYR A 41 -2.82 10.38 13.76
N THR A 42 -2.17 11.49 13.46
CA THR A 42 -2.78 12.68 12.85
C THR A 42 -1.89 13.18 11.74
N HIS A 43 -2.44 14.00 10.83
CA HIS A 43 -1.66 14.68 9.80
C HIS A 43 -0.41 15.40 10.37
N HIS A 44 -0.47 15.92 11.61
CA HIS A 44 0.63 16.65 12.22
C HIS A 44 1.80 15.78 12.70
N ASN A 45 1.59 14.51 13.05
CA ASN A 45 2.64 13.66 13.62
C ASN A 45 3.04 12.47 12.73
N LEU A 46 2.32 12.26 11.62
CA LEU A 46 2.57 11.20 10.65
C LEU A 46 3.97 11.24 10.03
N HIS A 47 4.59 12.43 9.92
CA HIS A 47 5.98 12.60 9.47
C HIS A 47 7.01 11.85 10.33
N ARG A 48 6.60 11.30 11.48
CA ARG A 48 7.43 10.45 12.35
C ARG A 48 7.32 8.96 12.02
N GLY A 49 6.46 8.60 11.07
CA GLY A 49 6.10 7.22 10.73
C GLY A 49 5.17 6.56 11.73
N ILE A 50 4.61 5.41 11.34
CA ILE A 50 3.82 4.55 12.23
C ILE A 50 4.78 3.75 13.11
N ASN A 51 4.71 3.99 14.42
CA ASN A 51 5.52 3.29 15.40
C ASN A 51 4.70 2.22 16.12
N VAL A 52 4.82 0.97 15.66
CA VAL A 52 4.16 -0.17 16.30
C VAL A 52 4.92 -0.55 17.57
N PRO A 53 4.31 -0.63 18.76
CA PRO A 53 5.01 -0.98 20.00
C PRO A 53 5.54 -2.42 20.01
N GLN A 54 6.29 -2.77 21.06
CA GLN A 54 6.67 -4.17 21.32
C GLN A 54 5.41 -5.01 21.59
N TYR A 55 5.30 -6.17 20.94
CA TYR A 55 4.27 -7.15 21.25
C TYR A 55 4.68 -7.96 22.49
N ASP A 56 3.77 -8.12 23.44
CA ASP A 56 3.97 -8.92 24.64
C ASP A 56 3.26 -10.28 24.49
N PRO A 57 4.01 -11.40 24.40
CA PRO A 57 3.43 -12.74 24.31
C PRO A 57 2.65 -13.19 25.54
N GLU A 58 2.91 -12.62 26.73
CA GLU A 58 2.18 -13.00 27.95
C GLU A 58 0.81 -12.31 28.00
N ARG A 59 0.76 -11.04 27.58
CA ARG A 59 -0.50 -10.27 27.47
C ARG A 59 -1.29 -10.59 26.21
N LEU A 60 -0.65 -11.17 25.20
CA LEU A 60 -1.19 -11.37 23.85
C LEU A 60 -1.61 -10.06 23.18
N ASP A 61 -0.91 -8.97 23.46
CA ASP A 61 -1.24 -7.62 23.00
C ASP A 61 0.04 -6.77 22.84
N TYR A 62 -0.06 -5.65 22.15
CA TYR A 62 1.04 -4.68 22.09
C TYR A 62 1.09 -3.84 23.37
N ALA A 63 2.30 -3.42 23.74
CA ALA A 63 2.48 -2.49 24.87
C ALA A 63 1.67 -1.20 24.63
N GLY A 64 0.79 -0.84 25.57
CA GLY A 64 -0.18 0.24 25.40
C GLY A 64 0.29 1.59 25.95
N GLU A 65 -0.44 2.67 25.65
CA GLU A 65 -0.17 4.02 26.18
C GLU A 65 -0.40 4.15 27.70
N ALA A 66 -1.19 3.26 28.31
CA ALA A 66 -1.33 3.20 29.77
C ALA A 66 0.01 2.87 30.48
N ASP A 67 0.89 2.12 29.81
CA ASP A 67 2.26 1.85 30.26
C ASP A 67 3.24 3.00 29.93
N LEU A 68 2.79 3.99 29.14
CA LEU A 68 3.49 5.23 28.78
C LEU A 68 2.98 6.47 29.54
N GLY A 69 2.04 6.31 30.48
CA GLY A 69 1.68 7.32 31.48
C GLY A 69 0.49 8.24 31.16
N THR A 70 -0.40 7.89 30.23
CA THR A 70 -1.65 8.65 30.00
C THR A 70 -2.89 7.82 30.31
N HIS A 71 -3.64 8.27 31.32
CA HIS A 71 -4.83 7.63 31.87
C HIS A 71 -5.99 7.55 30.85
N VAL A 72 -6.54 6.35 30.65
CA VAL A 72 -7.96 6.17 30.36
C VAL A 72 -8.49 5.09 31.29
N ASP A 73 -9.36 5.51 32.21
CA ASP A 73 -10.03 4.69 33.20
C ASP A 73 -11.05 3.77 32.48
N PRO A 74 -10.90 2.44 32.47
CA PRO A 74 -11.82 1.55 31.76
C PRO A 74 -13.17 1.36 32.49
N GLY A 75 -13.33 1.91 33.70
CA GLY A 75 -14.36 1.51 34.65
C GLY A 75 -15.83 1.80 34.31
N SER A 76 -16.15 2.77 33.45
CA SER A 76 -17.55 3.23 33.28
C SER A 76 -18.29 2.65 32.06
N GLN A 77 -17.59 2.27 30.99
CA GLN A 77 -18.20 1.57 29.84
C GLN A 77 -18.36 0.06 30.06
N LEU A 78 -17.64 -0.53 31.03
CA LEU A 78 -17.60 -1.96 31.29
C LEU A 78 -18.94 -2.60 31.73
N LEU A 79 -19.89 -1.81 32.23
CA LEU A 79 -21.14 -2.34 32.78
C LEU A 79 -22.31 -2.39 31.79
N GLY A 80 -22.27 -1.59 30.71
CA GLY A 80 -23.40 -1.42 29.79
C GLY A 80 -23.62 -2.62 28.85
N TYR A 81 -22.55 -3.28 28.42
CA TYR A 81 -22.62 -4.40 27.47
C TYR A 81 -22.88 -5.76 28.13
N LEU A 82 -22.68 -5.89 29.45
CA LEU A 82 -22.78 -7.19 30.13
C LEU A 82 -24.15 -7.84 29.97
N LYS A 83 -25.22 -7.06 30.18
CA LYS A 83 -26.59 -7.56 30.07
C LYS A 83 -26.97 -7.96 28.63
N PRO A 84 -26.66 -7.17 27.59
CA PRO A 84 -26.80 -7.63 26.20
C PRO A 84 -25.98 -8.88 25.89
N LEU A 85 -24.72 -8.98 26.37
CA LEU A 85 -23.89 -10.17 26.16
C LEU A 85 -24.47 -11.41 26.84
N GLU A 86 -24.93 -11.32 28.08
CA GLU A 86 -25.63 -12.42 28.76
C GLU A 86 -26.86 -12.87 27.97
N THR A 87 -27.61 -11.92 27.41
CA THR A 87 -28.78 -12.20 26.57
C THR A 87 -28.37 -12.92 25.27
N LEU A 88 -27.27 -12.51 24.63
CA LEU A 88 -26.71 -13.20 23.47
C LEU A 88 -26.24 -14.61 23.79
N ILE A 89 -25.57 -14.81 24.94
CA ILE A 89 -25.11 -16.13 25.39
C ILE A 89 -26.31 -17.05 25.58
N LEU A 90 -27.36 -16.58 26.26
CA LEU A 90 -28.60 -17.33 26.43
C LEU A 90 -29.25 -17.68 25.09
N ALA A 91 -29.30 -16.73 24.14
CA ALA A 91 -29.85 -16.98 22.81
C ALA A 91 -29.02 -18.01 22.04
N ALA A 92 -27.68 -17.97 22.14
CA ALA A 92 -26.78 -18.94 21.53
C ALA A 92 -26.94 -20.33 22.18
N ASP A 93 -27.10 -20.41 23.50
CA ASP A 93 -27.38 -21.66 24.25
C ASP A 93 -28.72 -22.28 23.89
N GLN A 94 -29.70 -21.45 23.52
CA GLN A 94 -30.99 -21.91 23.00
C GLN A 94 -30.94 -22.31 21.50
N GLY A 95 -29.77 -22.28 20.86
CA GLY A 95 -29.55 -22.74 19.50
C GLY A 95 -29.70 -21.67 18.41
N SER A 96 -29.57 -20.39 18.74
CA SER A 96 -29.56 -19.31 17.73
C SER A 96 -28.20 -19.24 17.01
N PRO A 97 -28.11 -19.57 15.70
CA PRO A 97 -26.86 -19.46 14.94
C PRO A 97 -26.38 -18.02 14.83
N LYS A 98 -27.31 -17.06 14.69
CA LYS A 98 -27.00 -15.62 14.60
C LYS A 98 -26.39 -15.08 15.88
N ALA A 99 -26.92 -15.47 17.04
CA ALA A 99 -26.36 -15.05 18.33
C ALA A 99 -24.97 -15.67 18.57
N ALA A 100 -24.79 -16.95 18.22
CA ALA A 100 -23.49 -17.61 18.30
C ALA A 100 -22.46 -16.95 17.36
N ALA A 101 -22.84 -16.64 16.11
CA ALA A 101 -21.98 -15.93 15.17
C ALA A 101 -21.59 -14.53 15.69
N ALA A 102 -22.56 -13.76 16.20
CA ALA A 102 -22.31 -12.44 16.78
C ALA A 102 -21.36 -12.50 17.99
N LEU A 103 -21.50 -13.50 18.86
CA LEU A 103 -20.54 -13.73 19.95
C LEU A 103 -19.15 -14.06 19.43
N GLY A 104 -19.05 -14.89 18.38
CA GLY A 104 -17.81 -15.16 17.67
C GLY A 104 -17.13 -13.87 17.19
N ASP A 105 -17.89 -12.98 16.55
CA ASP A 105 -17.38 -11.70 16.06
C ASP A 105 -16.94 -10.78 17.21
N ILE A 106 -17.73 -10.69 18.29
CA ILE A 106 -17.41 -9.89 19.47
C ILE A 106 -16.09 -10.35 20.10
N PHE A 107 -15.89 -11.66 20.27
CA PHE A 107 -14.64 -12.21 20.81
C PHE A 107 -13.46 -12.12 19.83
N THR A 108 -13.72 -12.02 18.53
CA THR A 108 -12.67 -11.86 17.52
C THR A 108 -12.16 -10.41 17.46
N PHE A 109 -13.07 -9.45 17.31
CA PHE A 109 -12.73 -8.04 17.09
C PHE A 109 -12.65 -7.23 18.38
N GLY A 110 -13.07 -7.80 19.51
CA GLY A 110 -13.11 -7.10 20.79
C GLY A 110 -14.08 -5.92 20.79
N ASN A 111 -15.22 -6.08 20.11
CA ASN A 111 -16.24 -5.03 20.01
C ASN A 111 -16.84 -4.73 21.38
N TYR A 112 -17.34 -3.50 21.58
CA TYR A 112 -17.94 -3.04 22.83
C TYR A 112 -17.01 -3.13 24.05
N SER A 113 -15.70 -3.00 23.83
CA SER A 113 -14.66 -3.11 24.88
C SER A 113 -14.56 -4.50 25.52
N VAL A 114 -15.05 -5.53 24.84
CA VAL A 114 -14.83 -6.93 25.23
C VAL A 114 -13.39 -7.32 24.85
N PRO A 115 -12.61 -7.95 25.74
CA PRO A 115 -11.27 -8.41 25.39
C PRO A 115 -11.33 -9.53 24.34
N THR A 116 -10.42 -9.48 23.36
CA THR A 116 -10.32 -10.51 22.32
C THR A 116 -10.00 -11.87 22.92
N ASN A 117 -10.67 -12.92 22.45
CA ASN A 117 -10.41 -14.30 22.84
C ASN A 117 -10.71 -15.25 21.68
N TYR A 118 -9.67 -15.64 20.93
CA TYR A 118 -9.85 -16.41 19.70
C TYR A 118 -10.29 -17.86 19.92
N THR A 119 -9.96 -18.47 21.07
CA THR A 119 -10.42 -19.82 21.38
C THR A 119 -11.93 -19.84 21.60
N ARG A 120 -12.46 -18.89 22.40
CA ARG A 120 -13.90 -18.72 22.59
C ARG A 120 -14.62 -18.34 21.32
N ALA A 121 -14.02 -17.46 20.51
CA ALA A 121 -14.59 -17.09 19.22
C ALA A 121 -14.79 -18.34 18.34
N LEU A 122 -13.77 -19.20 18.24
CA LEU A 122 -13.84 -20.45 17.47
C LEU A 122 -14.90 -21.41 18.03
N GLU A 123 -15.03 -21.54 19.36
CA GLU A 123 -16.09 -22.34 19.99
C GLU A 123 -17.50 -21.85 19.59
N TYR A 124 -17.73 -20.53 19.61
CA TYR A 124 -19.02 -19.96 19.22
C TYR A 124 -19.29 -20.07 17.71
N TYR A 125 -18.27 -19.90 16.87
CA TYR A 125 -18.42 -20.15 15.43
C TYR A 125 -18.72 -21.63 15.14
N ALA A 126 -18.04 -22.56 15.82
CA ALA A 126 -18.32 -23.99 15.70
C ALA A 126 -19.77 -24.30 16.13
N LYS A 127 -20.25 -23.71 17.23
CA LYS A 127 -21.63 -23.83 17.67
C LYS A 127 -22.64 -23.27 16.66
N ALA A 128 -22.33 -22.16 16.02
CA ALA A 128 -23.16 -21.63 14.92
C ALA A 128 -23.18 -22.62 13.73
N ALA A 129 -22.04 -23.23 13.41
CA ALA A 129 -21.91 -24.21 12.32
C ALA A 129 -22.64 -25.54 12.55
N GLU A 130 -22.92 -25.92 13.80
CA GLU A 130 -23.68 -27.15 14.12
C GLU A 130 -25.18 -27.05 13.80
N THR A 131 -25.73 -25.82 13.68
CA THR A 131 -27.17 -25.59 13.52
C THR A 131 -27.54 -25.24 12.08
N ASP A 132 -27.24 -24.01 11.66
CA ASP A 132 -27.42 -23.49 10.31
C ASP A 132 -26.54 -22.23 10.15
N ALA A 133 -25.29 -22.42 9.73
CA ALA A 133 -24.31 -21.34 9.64
C ALA A 133 -24.42 -20.56 8.34
N SER A 134 -24.29 -19.24 8.44
CA SER A 134 -24.05 -18.36 7.30
C SER A 134 -22.66 -18.60 6.71
N GLY A 135 -22.46 -18.19 5.45
CA GLY A 135 -21.15 -18.26 4.80
C GLY A 135 -20.05 -17.52 5.58
N HIS A 136 -20.38 -16.41 6.24
CA HIS A 136 -19.49 -15.65 7.11
C HIS A 136 -18.87 -16.50 8.23
N VAL A 137 -19.65 -17.34 8.90
CA VAL A 137 -19.15 -18.21 9.98
C VAL A 137 -18.07 -19.16 9.46
N TYR A 138 -18.33 -19.80 8.32
CA TYR A 138 -17.35 -20.68 7.68
C TYR A 138 -16.11 -19.91 7.24
N PHE A 139 -16.27 -18.69 6.70
CA PHE A 139 -15.14 -17.85 6.34
C PHE A 139 -14.26 -17.54 7.56
N MET A 140 -14.85 -17.11 8.68
CA MET A 140 -14.12 -16.79 9.91
C MET A 140 -13.39 -18.01 10.49
N MET A 141 -14.02 -19.19 10.47
CA MET A 141 -13.35 -20.43 10.88
C MET A 141 -12.18 -20.77 9.95
N GLY A 142 -12.35 -20.61 8.64
CA GLY A 142 -11.28 -20.80 7.66
C GLY A 142 -10.11 -19.86 7.90
N TYR A 143 -10.41 -18.57 8.09
CA TYR A 143 -9.44 -17.52 8.41
C TYR A 143 -8.66 -17.80 9.70
N MET A 144 -9.33 -18.19 10.78
CA MET A 144 -8.68 -18.53 12.05
C MET A 144 -7.73 -19.73 11.92
N HIS A 145 -8.11 -20.76 11.17
CA HIS A 145 -7.27 -21.92 10.92
C HIS A 145 -6.12 -21.66 9.94
N SER A 146 -6.31 -20.78 8.95
CA SER A 146 -5.27 -20.41 7.97
C SER A 146 -4.15 -19.57 8.62
N THR A 147 -4.55 -18.60 9.44
CA THR A 147 -3.62 -17.64 10.06
C THR A 147 -3.06 -18.12 11.40
N GLY A 148 -3.73 -19.07 12.06
CA GLY A 148 -3.42 -19.48 13.44
C GLY A 148 -3.49 -18.32 14.43
N MET A 149 -4.16 -17.21 14.06
CA MET A 149 -4.22 -15.96 14.80
C MET A 149 -2.85 -15.58 15.36
N PHE A 150 -1.83 -15.58 14.47
CA PHE A 150 -0.45 -15.14 14.72
C PHE A 150 0.20 -15.78 15.97
N GLY A 151 -0.17 -17.03 16.27
CA GLY A 151 0.42 -17.85 17.34
C GLY A 151 -0.52 -18.19 18.48
N GLU A 152 -1.74 -17.65 18.49
CA GLU A 152 -2.74 -17.93 19.54
C GLU A 152 -3.53 -19.23 19.27
N LEU A 153 -3.61 -19.69 18.02
CA LEU A 153 -4.31 -20.90 17.60
C LEU A 153 -3.41 -21.81 16.74
N PRO A 154 -3.65 -23.14 16.72
CA PRO A 154 -2.94 -24.05 15.82
C PRO A 154 -3.36 -23.80 14.36
N VAL A 155 -2.36 -23.72 13.48
CA VAL A 155 -2.55 -23.59 12.03
C VAL A 155 -2.99 -24.93 11.42
N ASP A 156 -4.06 -24.93 10.65
CA ASP A 156 -4.56 -26.09 9.88
C ASP A 156 -5.05 -25.61 8.50
N LYS A 157 -4.11 -25.55 7.54
CA LYS A 157 -4.39 -25.03 6.19
C LYS A 157 -5.38 -25.89 5.41
N GLN A 158 -5.33 -27.21 5.58
CA GLN A 158 -6.23 -28.12 4.87
C GLN A 158 -7.66 -27.91 5.34
N ARG A 159 -7.88 -27.76 6.65
CA ARG A 159 -9.18 -27.45 7.21
C ARG A 159 -9.65 -26.05 6.81
N ALA A 160 -8.75 -25.08 6.80
CA ALA A 160 -9.06 -23.73 6.34
C ALA A 160 -9.64 -23.71 4.92
N LYS A 161 -8.98 -24.41 3.98
CA LYS A 161 -9.44 -24.55 2.59
C LYS A 161 -10.84 -25.15 2.49
N VAL A 162 -11.13 -26.18 3.28
CA VAL A 162 -12.47 -26.79 3.33
C VAL A 162 -13.52 -25.79 3.81
N TYR A 163 -13.21 -24.99 4.83
CA TYR A 163 -14.14 -23.97 5.30
C TYR A 163 -14.36 -22.83 4.29
N TYR A 164 -13.33 -22.40 3.56
CA TYR A 164 -13.51 -21.42 2.49
C TYR A 164 -14.44 -21.94 1.37
N GLU A 165 -14.33 -23.21 1.00
CA GLU A 165 -15.25 -23.84 0.03
C GLU A 165 -16.70 -23.85 0.53
N PHE A 166 -16.92 -24.19 1.81
CA PHE A 166 -18.26 -24.12 2.41
C PHE A 166 -18.80 -22.69 2.47
N ALA A 167 -17.95 -21.72 2.81
CA ALA A 167 -18.32 -20.30 2.86
C ALA A 167 -18.73 -19.78 1.48
N ALA A 168 -17.92 -20.04 0.45
CA ALA A 168 -18.19 -19.60 -0.93
C ALA A 168 -19.45 -20.25 -1.52
N ARG A 169 -19.72 -21.52 -1.19
CA ARG A 169 -20.98 -22.20 -1.56
C ARG A 169 -22.21 -21.57 -0.89
N ASN A 170 -22.04 -21.04 0.31
CA ASN A 170 -23.06 -20.30 1.04
C ASN A 170 -23.10 -18.79 0.69
N GLY A 171 -22.43 -18.39 -0.40
CA GLY A 171 -22.52 -17.04 -0.95
C GLY A 171 -21.63 -15.99 -0.29
N ASP A 172 -20.67 -16.39 0.55
CA ASP A 172 -19.73 -15.46 1.16
C ASP A 172 -18.71 -14.94 0.13
N THR A 173 -18.65 -13.62 -0.04
CA THR A 173 -17.75 -12.96 -0.99
C THR A 173 -16.31 -12.95 -0.51
N ASN A 174 -16.05 -12.89 0.81
CA ASN A 174 -14.70 -12.91 1.36
C ASN A 174 -14.01 -14.24 1.08
N ALA A 175 -14.70 -15.37 1.29
CA ALA A 175 -14.18 -16.68 0.95
C ALA A 175 -13.99 -16.87 -0.55
N LEU A 176 -14.90 -16.33 -1.36
CA LEU A 176 -14.76 -16.38 -2.82
C LEU A 176 -13.52 -15.59 -3.31
N LEU A 177 -13.21 -14.44 -2.68
CA LEU A 177 -11.99 -13.67 -2.93
C LEU A 177 -10.73 -14.50 -2.60
N VAL A 178 -10.69 -15.14 -1.43
CA VAL A 178 -9.57 -16.00 -1.03
C VAL A 178 -9.37 -17.14 -2.03
N LEU A 179 -10.44 -17.84 -2.41
CA LEU A 179 -10.35 -18.94 -3.38
C LEU A 179 -9.93 -18.45 -4.78
N ALA A 180 -10.40 -17.28 -5.21
CA ALA A 180 -10.01 -16.66 -6.48
C ALA A 180 -8.51 -16.34 -6.51
N TYR A 181 -8.00 -15.73 -5.44
CA TYR A 181 -6.59 -15.43 -5.28
C TYR A 181 -5.73 -16.71 -5.24
N GLN A 182 -6.14 -17.71 -4.45
CA GLN A 182 -5.42 -18.98 -4.35
C GLN A 182 -5.35 -19.71 -5.70
N ALA A 183 -6.43 -19.69 -6.47
CA ALA A 183 -6.46 -20.28 -7.80
C ALA A 183 -5.59 -19.50 -8.80
N LEU A 184 -5.53 -18.16 -8.71
CA LEU A 184 -4.72 -17.35 -9.62
C LEU A 184 -3.21 -17.53 -9.37
N ASP A 185 -2.78 -17.35 -8.12
CA ASP A 185 -1.36 -17.26 -7.75
C ASP A 185 -0.77 -18.63 -7.37
N GLY A 186 -1.60 -19.68 -7.28
CA GLY A 186 -1.15 -21.02 -6.89
C GLY A 186 -0.79 -21.12 -5.41
N VAL A 187 -1.51 -20.39 -4.55
CA VAL A 187 -1.28 -20.41 -3.10
C VAL A 187 -1.98 -21.63 -2.50
N ASP A 188 -1.23 -22.49 -1.82
CA ASP A 188 -1.72 -23.74 -1.21
C ASP A 188 -2.44 -24.68 -2.22
N GLY A 189 -1.99 -24.66 -3.50
CA GLY A 189 -2.47 -25.51 -4.60
C GLY A 189 -1.82 -25.15 -5.94
N PRO A 190 -2.05 -25.93 -7.01
CA PRO A 190 -1.62 -25.53 -8.35
C PRO A 190 -2.42 -24.32 -8.83
N ALA A 191 -1.78 -23.41 -9.56
CA ALA A 191 -2.47 -22.31 -10.22
C ALA A 191 -3.43 -22.84 -11.31
N ASP A 192 -4.64 -22.30 -11.35
CA ASP A 192 -5.72 -22.60 -12.28
C ASP A 192 -6.45 -21.31 -12.66
N CYS A 193 -6.09 -20.80 -13.84
CA CYS A 193 -6.62 -19.55 -14.34
C CYS A 193 -8.12 -19.63 -14.69
N GLU A 194 -8.62 -20.79 -15.09
CA GLU A 194 -10.03 -20.96 -15.48
C GLU A 194 -10.92 -20.88 -14.25
N THR A 195 -10.50 -21.56 -13.17
CA THR A 195 -11.18 -21.46 -11.87
C THR A 195 -11.11 -20.03 -11.32
N ALA A 196 -9.93 -19.39 -11.40
CA ALA A 196 -9.77 -18.00 -10.96
C ALA A 196 -10.68 -17.04 -11.74
N GLN A 197 -10.78 -17.20 -13.07
CA GLN A 197 -11.67 -16.42 -13.92
C GLN A 197 -13.12 -16.53 -13.47
N VAL A 198 -13.62 -17.76 -13.23
CA VAL A 198 -15.00 -17.97 -12.79
C VAL A 198 -15.29 -17.24 -11.48
N TYR A 199 -14.37 -17.29 -10.51
CA TYR A 199 -14.55 -16.64 -9.22
C TYR A 199 -14.46 -15.11 -9.31
N TYR A 200 -13.43 -14.56 -9.96
CA TYR A 200 -13.28 -13.12 -10.13
C TYR A 200 -14.39 -12.51 -10.98
N LEU A 201 -14.85 -13.19 -12.04
CA LEU A 201 -15.99 -12.75 -12.84
C LEU A 201 -17.28 -12.69 -12.00
N ARG A 202 -17.52 -13.69 -11.14
CA ARG A 202 -18.68 -13.70 -10.24
C ARG A 202 -18.64 -12.54 -9.25
N LEU A 203 -17.47 -12.24 -8.68
CA LEU A 203 -17.26 -11.08 -7.81
C LEU A 203 -17.47 -9.76 -8.55
N ALA A 204 -16.87 -9.63 -9.73
CA ALA A 204 -16.99 -8.42 -10.55
C ALA A 204 -18.45 -8.14 -10.94
N ARG A 205 -19.21 -9.17 -11.33
CA ARG A 205 -20.65 -9.05 -11.62
C ARG A 205 -21.45 -8.63 -10.39
N HIS A 206 -21.12 -9.16 -9.21
CA HIS A 206 -21.77 -8.75 -7.96
C HIS A 206 -21.55 -7.26 -7.68
N VAL A 207 -20.33 -6.76 -7.89
CA VAL A 207 -20.01 -5.33 -7.74
C VAL A 207 -20.78 -4.47 -8.74
N ILE A 208 -20.78 -4.83 -10.03
CA ILE A 208 -21.50 -4.06 -11.05
C ILE A 208 -22.99 -4.00 -10.74
N GLN A 209 -23.59 -5.11 -10.30
CA GLN A 209 -24.99 -5.13 -9.89
C GLN A 209 -25.24 -4.16 -8.71
N TYR A 210 -24.36 -4.16 -7.69
CA TYR A 210 -24.46 -3.23 -6.57
C TYR A 210 -24.36 -1.75 -7.00
N LEU A 211 -23.45 -1.45 -7.93
CA LEU A 211 -23.27 -0.09 -8.46
C LEU A 211 -24.48 0.38 -9.27
N GLU A 212 -25.10 -0.51 -10.06
CA GLU A 212 -26.32 -0.22 -10.82
C GLU A 212 -27.53 0.00 -9.91
N ASP A 213 -27.67 -0.79 -8.84
CA ASP A 213 -28.81 -0.71 -7.92
C ASP A 213 -28.79 0.54 -7.03
N THR A 214 -27.60 1.06 -6.70
CA THR A 214 -27.45 2.13 -5.72
C THR A 214 -27.44 3.53 -6.32
N GLU A 215 -27.35 3.68 -7.66
CA GLU A 215 -27.14 4.96 -8.37
C GLU A 215 -26.05 5.85 -7.74
N VAL A 216 -25.13 5.26 -6.96
CA VAL A 216 -24.08 6.00 -6.27
C VAL A 216 -23.14 6.55 -7.33
N ALA A 217 -23.13 7.87 -7.46
CA ALA A 217 -22.32 8.58 -8.43
C ALA A 217 -20.85 8.51 -8.05
N GLY A 218 -20.18 7.38 -8.31
CA GLY A 218 -18.72 7.22 -8.34
C GLY A 218 -17.96 7.98 -7.25
N GLU A 219 -18.47 8.02 -6.02
CA GLU A 219 -17.83 8.76 -4.94
C GLU A 219 -16.51 8.06 -4.60
N LEU A 220 -15.38 8.73 -4.89
CA LEU A 220 -14.07 8.30 -4.44
C LEU A 220 -13.99 8.51 -2.93
N PHE A 221 -14.36 7.49 -2.16
CA PHE A 221 -13.88 7.35 -0.79
C PHE A 221 -12.36 7.09 -0.84
N PRO A 222 -11.59 7.58 0.14
CA PRO A 222 -10.18 7.22 0.22
C PRO A 222 -10.08 5.69 0.39
N ALA A 223 -9.36 5.04 -0.52
CA ALA A 223 -9.12 3.60 -0.45
C ALA A 223 -8.10 3.31 0.67
N HIS A 224 -8.48 2.48 1.64
CA HIS A 224 -7.68 2.05 2.79
C HIS A 224 -6.83 0.80 2.51
N ASN A 225 -6.86 0.26 1.28
CA ASN A 225 -5.87 -0.71 0.79
C ASN A 225 -4.51 -0.05 0.55
N ILE A 226 -3.86 0.37 1.64
CA ILE A 226 -2.60 1.11 1.63
C ILE A 226 -1.46 0.31 2.23
N ASN A 227 -0.25 0.59 1.77
CA ASN A 227 0.97 0.06 2.38
C ASN A 227 1.33 0.92 3.60
N LEU A 228 1.14 0.39 4.80
CA LEU A 228 1.43 1.13 6.04
C LEU A 228 2.91 1.52 6.17
N ALA A 229 3.82 0.75 5.55
CA ALA A 229 5.24 1.06 5.59
C ALA A 229 5.57 2.36 4.85
N ASP A 230 4.76 2.78 3.88
CA ASP A 230 4.97 4.01 3.09
C ASP A 230 4.93 5.27 3.96
N PHE A 231 4.18 5.26 5.07
CA PHE A 231 4.22 6.36 6.04
C PHE A 231 5.58 6.53 6.73
N HIS A 232 6.45 5.53 6.66
CA HIS A 232 7.85 5.58 7.10
C HIS A 232 8.82 5.81 5.91
N GLY A 233 8.33 5.90 4.68
CA GLY A 233 9.11 5.89 3.44
C GLY A 233 9.40 4.48 2.93
N GLY A 234 8.50 3.53 3.18
CA GLY A 234 8.58 2.12 2.78
C GLY A 234 9.18 1.22 3.87
N LEU A 235 9.37 -0.07 3.54
CA LEU A 235 9.81 -1.10 4.50
C LEU A 235 11.17 -0.81 5.16
N TYR A 236 12.06 -0.13 4.44
CA TYR A 236 13.39 0.27 4.93
C TYR A 236 13.46 1.75 5.34
N GLY A 237 12.43 2.51 5.00
CA GLY A 237 12.33 3.93 5.22
C GLY A 237 12.82 4.80 4.06
N GLU A 238 12.59 6.10 4.22
CA GLU A 238 12.78 7.11 3.18
C GLU A 238 14.16 7.02 2.50
N LYS A 239 14.18 7.04 1.17
CA LYS A 239 15.37 6.98 0.30
C LYS A 239 16.14 5.64 0.31
N ILE A 240 15.73 4.66 1.11
CA ILE A 240 16.32 3.32 1.13
C ILE A 240 15.41 2.32 0.42
N SER A 241 14.11 2.37 0.74
CA SER A 241 13.10 1.58 0.01
C SER A 241 13.13 1.99 -1.47
N GLU A 242 13.10 0.99 -2.36
CA GLU A 242 13.25 1.24 -3.80
C GLU A 242 11.93 1.63 -4.44
N LEU A 243 10.82 1.13 -3.90
CA LEU A 243 9.49 1.44 -4.41
C LEU A 243 9.07 2.81 -3.88
N GLU A 244 8.48 3.61 -4.77
CA GLU A 244 7.87 4.88 -4.39
C GLU A 244 6.71 4.64 -3.43
N SER A 245 6.56 5.56 -2.47
CA SER A 245 5.37 5.62 -1.63
C SER A 245 4.12 5.76 -2.50
N LEU A 246 3.22 4.79 -2.41
CA LEU A 246 1.94 4.79 -3.12
C LEU A 246 0.83 5.41 -2.28
N VAL A 247 1.13 5.84 -1.04
CA VAL A 247 0.30 6.76 -0.27
C VAL A 247 0.37 8.12 -0.96
N LEU A 248 -0.34 8.24 -2.07
CA LEU A 248 -0.68 9.50 -2.72
C LEU A 248 -2.17 9.67 -2.47
N SER A 249 -2.50 10.32 -1.37
CA SER A 249 -3.87 10.81 -1.23
C SER A 249 -4.11 11.84 -2.35
N GLU A 250 -5.34 11.94 -2.85
CA GLU A 250 -5.69 12.97 -3.84
C GLU A 250 -5.32 14.38 -3.32
N ILE A 251 -5.38 14.54 -1.99
CA ILE A 251 -4.85 15.67 -1.22
C ILE A 251 -3.38 15.95 -1.50
N ASP A 252 -2.49 14.96 -1.45
CA ASP A 252 -1.05 15.19 -1.65
C ASP A 252 -0.76 15.72 -3.05
N ASN A 253 -1.50 15.24 -4.07
CA ASN A 253 -1.41 15.77 -5.42
C ASN A 253 -1.86 17.23 -5.50
N PHE A 254 -2.95 17.58 -4.81
CA PHE A 254 -3.42 18.96 -4.74
C PHE A 254 -2.41 19.87 -4.02
N VAL A 255 -1.84 19.42 -2.90
CA VAL A 255 -0.82 20.15 -2.14
C VAL A 255 0.45 20.34 -2.96
N GLN A 256 0.97 19.30 -3.60
CA GLN A 256 2.16 19.38 -4.44
C GLN A 256 1.93 20.30 -5.65
N PHE A 257 0.76 20.22 -6.28
CA PHE A 257 0.43 21.07 -7.41
C PHE A 257 0.31 22.54 -6.98
N ARG A 258 -0.35 22.83 -5.85
CA ARG A 258 -0.41 24.16 -5.23
C ARG A 258 1.01 24.69 -4.95
N ASP A 259 1.83 23.92 -4.25
CA ASP A 259 3.18 24.33 -3.88
C ASP A 259 4.06 24.57 -5.12
N SER A 260 3.91 23.75 -6.17
CA SER A 260 4.60 23.98 -7.45
C SER A 260 4.16 25.25 -8.17
N LEU A 261 2.91 25.69 -8.02
CA LEU A 261 2.44 26.96 -8.60
C LEU A 261 3.06 28.15 -7.85
N ARG A 262 3.11 28.05 -6.52
CA ARG A 262 3.75 29.03 -5.63
C ARG A 262 5.24 29.17 -5.91
N ASP A 263 5.97 28.05 -5.96
CA ASP A 263 7.43 28.05 -6.13
C ASP A 263 7.87 28.65 -7.48
N ARG A 264 7.00 28.55 -8.50
CA ARG A 264 7.25 29.16 -9.82
C ARG A 264 6.80 30.62 -9.92
N ASN A 265 6.25 31.20 -8.83
CA ASN A 265 5.67 32.54 -8.79
C ASN A 265 4.70 32.80 -9.96
N LEU A 266 3.88 31.80 -10.29
CA LEU A 266 2.96 31.85 -11.41
C LEU A 266 1.61 32.50 -11.05
N GLU A 267 1.36 32.70 -9.76
CA GLU A 267 0.21 33.39 -9.20
C GLU A 267 0.42 34.90 -9.13
N SER A 268 -0.67 35.66 -9.10
CA SER A 268 -0.59 37.06 -8.68
C SER A 268 -0.28 37.09 -7.17
N PRO A 269 0.70 37.90 -6.71
CA PRO A 269 1.17 37.90 -5.32
C PRO A 269 0.09 38.24 -4.28
N ASP A 270 -1.06 38.77 -4.71
CA ASP A 270 -2.20 39.12 -3.86
C ASP A 270 -3.45 38.23 -4.08
N SER A 271 -3.39 37.18 -4.94
CA SER A 271 -4.60 36.41 -5.29
C SER A 271 -4.97 35.38 -4.22
N GLN A 272 -6.12 35.58 -3.57
CA GLN A 272 -6.67 34.66 -2.57
C GLN A 272 -7.42 33.47 -3.20
N ILE A 273 -7.70 33.53 -4.51
CA ILE A 273 -8.54 32.56 -5.24
C ILE A 273 -7.87 31.18 -5.29
N LEU A 274 -6.53 31.14 -5.43
CA LEU A 274 -5.76 29.90 -5.52
C LEU A 274 -5.83 29.10 -4.21
N GLU A 275 -5.54 29.75 -3.08
CA GLU A 275 -5.59 29.11 -1.76
C GLU A 275 -7.00 28.60 -1.44
N LEU A 276 -8.03 29.44 -1.63
CA LEU A 276 -9.43 29.04 -1.38
C LEU A 276 -9.86 27.84 -2.24
N TYR A 277 -9.40 27.75 -3.49
CA TYR A 277 -9.71 26.61 -4.34
C TYR A 277 -9.09 25.31 -3.83
N PHE A 278 -7.80 25.34 -3.48
CA PHE A 278 -7.13 24.15 -2.97
C PHE A 278 -7.64 23.75 -1.59
N ASP A 279 -7.89 24.71 -0.69
CA ASP A 279 -8.50 24.44 0.62
C ASP A 279 -9.89 23.80 0.46
N ALA A 280 -10.71 24.32 -0.47
CA ALA A 280 -12.00 23.71 -0.79
C ALA A 280 -11.85 22.26 -1.29
N LEU A 281 -10.88 21.98 -2.17
CA LEU A 281 -10.61 20.61 -2.63
C LEU A 281 -10.15 19.69 -1.50
N LEU A 282 -9.27 20.16 -0.62
CA LEU A 282 -8.78 19.40 0.53
C LEU A 282 -9.94 18.97 1.44
N HIS A 283 -10.85 19.90 1.76
CA HIS A 283 -12.03 19.59 2.57
C HIS A 283 -13.08 18.78 1.80
N PHE A 284 -13.16 18.93 0.48
CA PHE A 284 -14.14 18.25 -0.37
C PHE A 284 -13.83 16.76 -0.53
N HIS A 285 -12.58 16.40 -0.81
CA HIS A 285 -12.14 15.02 -0.96
C HIS A 285 -11.88 14.37 0.41
N GLY A 286 -11.26 15.11 1.34
CA GLY A 286 -10.74 14.52 2.56
C GLY A 286 -9.55 13.59 2.29
N GLY A 287 -8.87 13.16 3.35
CA GLY A 287 -7.75 12.23 3.27
C GLY A 287 -7.78 11.28 4.45
N TYR A 288 -6.78 10.39 4.52
CA TYR A 288 -6.69 9.35 5.54
C TYR A 288 -6.82 9.88 6.98
N PHE A 289 -6.18 11.02 7.29
CA PHE A 289 -6.18 11.60 8.63
C PHE A 289 -6.93 12.93 8.73
N SER A 290 -7.62 13.33 7.66
CA SER A 290 -8.41 14.57 7.61
C SER A 290 -9.79 14.25 7.05
N PRO A 291 -10.83 14.12 7.89
CA PRO A 291 -12.14 13.70 7.44
C PRO A 291 -12.74 14.72 6.47
N ARG A 292 -13.48 14.21 5.49
CA ARG A 292 -14.23 15.00 4.51
C ARG A 292 -15.19 15.95 5.22
N ASN A 293 -15.19 17.23 4.83
CA ASN A 293 -16.09 18.25 5.35
C ASN A 293 -16.72 19.05 4.20
N THR A 294 -17.76 18.47 3.61
CA THR A 294 -18.45 19.03 2.43
C THR A 294 -19.07 20.40 2.69
N LYS A 295 -19.53 20.68 3.92
CA LYS A 295 -20.11 21.99 4.29
C LYS A 295 -19.07 23.11 4.30
N LEU A 296 -17.87 22.81 4.82
CA LEU A 296 -16.77 23.77 4.81
C LEU A 296 -16.24 23.96 3.39
N ALA A 297 -16.03 22.86 2.67
CA ALA A 297 -15.64 22.88 1.25
C ALA A 297 -16.59 23.73 0.39
N PHE A 298 -17.90 23.61 0.61
CA PHE A 298 -18.89 24.38 -0.13
C PHE A 298 -18.75 25.88 0.13
N ARG A 299 -18.49 26.26 1.38
CA ARG A 299 -18.32 27.67 1.77
C ARG A 299 -17.09 28.27 1.09
N GLU A 300 -15.96 27.57 1.15
CA GLU A 300 -14.70 28.02 0.56
C GLU A 300 -14.77 28.06 -0.98
N ALA A 301 -15.38 27.05 -1.60
CA ALA A 301 -15.60 27.01 -3.05
C ALA A 301 -16.50 28.17 -3.53
N LEU A 302 -17.57 28.47 -2.78
CA LEU A 302 -18.46 29.59 -3.07
C LEU A 302 -17.75 30.94 -2.88
N GLU A 303 -16.96 31.08 -1.82
CA GLU A 303 -16.14 32.27 -1.56
C GLU A 303 -15.13 32.50 -2.70
N CYS A 304 -14.44 31.45 -3.14
CA CYS A 304 -13.56 31.50 -4.31
C CYS A 304 -14.29 32.00 -5.57
N ALA A 305 -15.48 31.46 -5.86
CA ALA A 305 -16.25 31.84 -7.04
C ALA A 305 -16.71 33.31 -7.00
N MET A 306 -17.09 33.81 -5.82
CA MET A 306 -17.56 35.18 -5.60
C MET A 306 -16.42 36.21 -5.65
N ILE A 307 -15.28 35.92 -5.01
CA ILE A 307 -14.09 36.79 -5.06
C ILE A 307 -13.58 36.88 -6.50
N GLY A 308 -13.49 35.76 -7.22
CA GLY A 308 -13.07 35.78 -8.61
C GLY A 308 -14.03 36.55 -9.52
N GLN A 309 -15.34 36.53 -9.26
CA GLN A 309 -16.29 37.38 -10.00
C GLN A 309 -15.99 38.86 -9.77
N TYR A 310 -15.77 39.26 -8.51
CA TYR A 310 -15.42 40.64 -8.16
C TYR A 310 -14.11 41.09 -8.84
N GLU A 311 -13.06 40.27 -8.81
CA GLU A 311 -11.78 40.57 -9.46
C GLU A 311 -11.88 40.61 -11.00
N TYR A 312 -12.76 39.78 -11.58
CA TYR A 312 -13.06 39.82 -13.01
C TYR A 312 -13.74 41.13 -13.40
N ASP A 313 -14.73 41.56 -12.63
CA ASP A 313 -15.48 42.80 -12.85
C ASP A 313 -14.58 44.05 -12.67
N GLU A 314 -13.61 44.01 -11.75
CA GLU A 314 -12.56 45.05 -11.60
C GLU A 314 -11.50 45.04 -12.72
N GLY A 315 -11.56 44.07 -13.63
CA GLY A 315 -10.65 43.96 -14.75
C GLY A 315 -9.32 43.25 -14.46
N LYS A 316 -9.11 42.75 -13.23
CA LYS A 316 -7.88 42.05 -12.82
C LYS A 316 -7.71 40.70 -13.51
N LEU A 317 -8.82 40.01 -13.80
CA LEU A 317 -8.83 38.69 -14.46
C LEU A 317 -9.11 38.76 -15.98
N GLN A 318 -8.87 39.91 -16.63
CA GLN A 318 -9.13 40.03 -18.07
C GLN A 318 -8.14 39.25 -18.94
N ASN A 319 -6.93 39.01 -18.46
CA ASN A 319 -5.94 38.20 -19.19
C ASN A 319 -6.43 36.73 -19.28
N PRO A 320 -6.74 36.21 -20.49
CA PRO A 320 -7.23 34.84 -20.64
C PRO A 320 -6.17 33.77 -20.32
N ALA A 321 -4.90 34.14 -20.24
CA ALA A 321 -3.79 33.26 -19.89
C ALA A 321 -3.43 33.26 -18.40
N SER A 322 -4.11 34.08 -17.55
CA SER A 322 -3.82 34.07 -16.12
C SER A 322 -4.29 32.77 -15.47
N ILE A 323 -3.46 32.24 -14.56
CA ILE A 323 -3.80 31.05 -13.79
C ILE A 323 -4.99 31.33 -12.87
N ASP A 324 -5.06 32.53 -12.28
CA ASP A 324 -6.16 32.96 -11.43
C ASP A 324 -7.52 32.88 -12.14
N ARG A 325 -7.60 33.25 -13.43
CA ARG A 325 -8.83 33.11 -14.22
C ARG A 325 -9.19 31.64 -14.48
N LEU A 326 -8.19 30.79 -14.69
CA LEU A 326 -8.40 29.34 -14.86
C LEU A 326 -8.87 28.68 -13.57
N ILE A 327 -8.33 29.08 -12.41
CA ILE A 327 -8.73 28.59 -11.09
C ILE A 327 -10.13 29.09 -10.74
N TRP A 328 -10.42 30.38 -10.97
CA TRP A 328 -11.76 30.93 -10.76
C TRP A 328 -12.84 30.15 -11.53
N LYS A 329 -12.58 29.82 -12.80
CA LYS A 329 -13.43 28.93 -13.59
C LYS A 329 -13.65 27.57 -12.90
N LYS A 330 -12.59 26.97 -12.37
CA LYS A 330 -12.68 25.69 -11.64
C LYS A 330 -13.49 25.83 -10.35
N CYS A 331 -13.42 26.95 -9.65
CA CYS A 331 -14.28 27.23 -8.50
C CYS A 331 -15.75 27.29 -8.88
N GLN A 332 -16.10 28.00 -9.97
CA GLN A 332 -17.48 28.02 -10.48
C GLN A 332 -17.97 26.60 -10.86
N GLY A 333 -17.11 25.81 -11.51
CA GLY A 333 -17.39 24.41 -11.83
C GLY A 333 -17.65 23.55 -10.59
N LEU A 334 -16.78 23.65 -9.57
CA LEU A 334 -16.90 22.93 -8.31
C LEU A 334 -18.20 23.28 -7.58
N VAL A 335 -18.54 24.57 -7.45
CA VAL A 335 -19.82 25.01 -6.86
C VAL A 335 -21.01 24.44 -7.62
N GLY A 336 -20.94 24.46 -8.96
CA GLY A 336 -21.96 23.87 -9.83
C GLY A 336 -22.16 22.37 -9.57
N ARG A 337 -21.07 21.62 -9.45
CA ARG A 337 -21.07 20.19 -9.10
C ARG A 337 -21.65 19.93 -7.71
N MET A 338 -21.25 20.71 -6.70
CA MET A 338 -21.77 20.56 -5.33
C MET A 338 -23.28 20.80 -5.26
N TYR A 339 -23.81 21.78 -6.00
CA TYR A 339 -25.26 21.96 -6.14
C TYR A 339 -25.96 20.83 -6.91
N LEU A 340 -25.28 20.23 -7.90
CA LEU A 340 -25.83 19.13 -8.69
C LEU A 340 -25.97 17.86 -7.85
N GLN A 341 -24.93 17.53 -7.07
CA GLN A 341 -24.88 16.34 -6.23
C GLN A 341 -25.61 16.54 -4.88
N GLY A 342 -25.73 17.78 -4.40
CA GLY A 342 -26.28 18.07 -3.07
C GLY A 342 -25.27 17.84 -1.95
N GLU A 343 -23.98 18.07 -2.24
CA GLU A 343 -22.90 17.87 -1.27
C GLU A 343 -22.59 19.18 -0.54
N GLY A 344 -22.70 19.18 0.78
CA GLY A 344 -22.51 20.39 1.59
C GLY A 344 -23.63 21.42 1.47
N THR A 345 -24.60 21.20 0.57
CA THR A 345 -25.75 22.08 0.31
C THR A 345 -26.96 21.27 -0.18
N GLU A 346 -28.14 21.87 -0.25
CA GLU A 346 -29.31 21.21 -0.84
C GLU A 346 -29.17 21.11 -2.36
N ARG A 347 -29.52 19.95 -2.91
CA ARG A 347 -29.49 19.71 -4.36
C ARG A 347 -30.37 20.73 -5.10
N ASN A 348 -29.78 21.46 -6.05
CA ASN A 348 -30.47 22.51 -6.79
C ASN A 348 -29.97 22.60 -8.25
N VAL A 349 -30.74 22.00 -9.17
CA VAL A 349 -30.42 21.92 -10.61
C VAL A 349 -30.31 23.30 -11.25
N SER A 350 -31.18 24.25 -10.88
CA SER A 350 -31.17 25.60 -11.46
C SER A 350 -29.91 26.39 -11.10
N ARG A 351 -29.48 26.29 -9.82
CA ARG A 351 -28.23 26.92 -9.37
C ARG A 351 -27.01 26.22 -9.95
N ALA A 352 -27.02 24.88 -10.03
CA ALA A 352 -25.98 24.13 -10.70
C ALA A 352 -25.80 24.58 -12.15
N HIS A 353 -26.91 24.73 -12.90
CA HIS A 353 -26.89 25.20 -14.29
C HIS A 353 -26.32 26.61 -14.42
N PHE A 354 -26.67 27.52 -13.50
CA PHE A 354 -26.12 28.89 -13.49
C PHE A 354 -24.59 28.89 -13.37
N TRP A 355 -24.06 28.20 -12.34
CA TRP A 355 -22.61 28.18 -12.08
C TRP A 355 -21.83 27.42 -13.14
N LEU A 356 -22.35 26.29 -13.63
CA LEU A 356 -21.70 25.52 -14.70
C LEU A 356 -21.67 26.30 -16.02
N ASN A 357 -22.75 27.01 -16.38
CA ASN A 357 -22.73 27.87 -17.57
C ASN A 357 -21.74 29.02 -17.45
N ALA A 358 -21.70 29.69 -16.29
CA ALA A 358 -20.72 30.75 -16.04
C ALA A 358 -19.28 30.22 -16.24
N ALA A 359 -19.00 29.02 -15.75
CA ALA A 359 -17.69 28.38 -15.94
C ALA A 359 -17.39 28.04 -17.42
N ILE A 360 -18.40 27.58 -18.18
CA ILE A 360 -18.25 27.25 -19.61
C ILE A 360 -18.04 28.51 -20.46
N GLU A 361 -18.73 29.61 -20.14
CA GLU A 361 -18.60 30.91 -20.82
C GLU A 361 -17.18 31.47 -20.72
N VAL A 362 -16.47 31.24 -19.61
CA VAL A 362 -15.07 31.64 -19.47
C VAL A 362 -14.18 30.85 -20.44
N LYS A 363 -14.21 29.52 -20.35
CA LYS A 363 -13.52 28.59 -21.26
C LYS A 363 -14.04 27.17 -21.03
N PRO A 364 -14.57 26.47 -22.04
CA PRO A 364 -15.07 25.10 -21.87
C PRO A 364 -14.01 24.17 -21.26
N ASP A 365 -14.37 23.49 -20.18
CA ASP A 365 -13.54 22.49 -19.51
C ASP A 365 -14.13 21.10 -19.66
N LYS A 366 -13.28 20.07 -19.76
CA LYS A 366 -13.74 18.69 -19.88
C LYS A 366 -14.61 18.25 -18.70
N GLU A 367 -14.30 18.71 -17.48
CA GLU A 367 -15.04 18.35 -16.26
C GLU A 367 -16.35 19.15 -16.16
N ASN A 368 -16.34 20.45 -16.49
CA ASN A 368 -17.56 21.27 -16.50
C ASN A 368 -18.56 20.81 -17.58
N LEU A 369 -18.07 20.36 -18.74
CA LEU A 369 -18.90 19.81 -19.81
C LEU A 369 -19.51 18.46 -19.41
N LEU A 370 -18.76 17.63 -18.69
CA LEU A 370 -19.24 16.39 -18.11
C LEU A 370 -20.33 16.67 -17.07
N ASP A 371 -20.10 17.58 -16.13
CA ASP A 371 -21.09 17.98 -15.11
C ASP A 371 -22.35 18.57 -15.76
N MET A 372 -22.21 19.34 -16.85
CA MET A 372 -23.35 19.83 -17.65
C MET A 372 -24.11 18.69 -18.34
N ALA A 373 -23.42 17.67 -18.85
CA ALA A 373 -24.06 16.48 -19.42
C ALA A 373 -24.87 15.74 -18.33
N LEU A 374 -24.27 15.51 -17.16
CA LEU A 374 -24.96 14.88 -16.02
C LEU A 374 -26.17 15.70 -15.55
N LEU A 375 -26.05 17.03 -15.52
CA LEU A 375 -27.16 17.93 -15.22
C LEU A 375 -28.33 17.74 -16.19
N ARG A 376 -28.05 17.65 -17.50
CA ARG A 376 -29.08 17.45 -18.52
C ARG A 376 -29.76 16.09 -18.40
N LYS A 377 -29.04 15.04 -17.98
CA LYS A 377 -29.63 13.74 -17.67
C LYS A 377 -30.64 13.83 -16.51
N LEU A 378 -30.36 14.67 -15.52
CA LEU A 378 -31.17 14.82 -14.30
C LEU A 378 -32.30 15.88 -14.42
N ASP A 379 -32.43 16.56 -15.54
CA ASP A 379 -33.45 17.60 -15.77
C ASP A 379 -34.82 16.95 -16.08
N PRO A 380 -35.86 17.12 -15.23
CA PRO A 380 -37.16 16.46 -15.38
C PRO A 380 -38.02 17.04 -16.51
N THR A 381 -37.55 18.05 -17.25
CA THR A 381 -38.24 18.51 -18.45
C THR A 381 -38.22 17.40 -19.52
N PRO A 382 -39.20 17.34 -20.47
CA PRO A 382 -39.22 16.35 -21.56
C PRO A 382 -38.01 16.40 -22.51
N ARG A 383 -37.00 17.21 -22.19
CA ARG A 383 -35.71 17.32 -22.84
C ARG A 383 -34.59 16.56 -22.14
N GLY A 384 -34.79 15.98 -20.94
CA GLY A 384 -33.71 15.46 -20.09
C GLY A 384 -33.14 14.10 -20.50
N GLU A 385 -33.97 13.07 -20.61
CA GLU A 385 -33.50 11.70 -20.90
C GLU A 385 -33.11 11.48 -22.38
N SER A 386 -33.57 12.35 -23.30
CA SER A 386 -33.34 12.24 -24.75
C SER A 386 -32.75 13.50 -25.39
N SER A 387 -32.12 14.39 -24.60
CA SER A 387 -31.56 15.61 -25.16
C SER A 387 -30.45 15.28 -26.17
N PRO A 388 -30.55 15.72 -27.44
CA PRO A 388 -29.39 15.65 -28.34
C PRO A 388 -28.18 16.40 -27.75
N MET A 389 -28.42 17.41 -26.90
CA MET A 389 -27.36 18.13 -26.20
C MET A 389 -26.63 17.28 -25.16
N TYR A 390 -27.28 16.32 -24.49
CA TYR A 390 -26.62 15.45 -23.50
C TYR A 390 -25.50 14.65 -24.15
N LYS A 391 -25.84 13.94 -25.25
CA LYS A 391 -24.86 13.14 -26.01
C LYS A 391 -23.75 14.01 -26.61
N GLN A 392 -24.08 15.23 -27.06
CA GLN A 392 -23.07 16.18 -27.56
C GLN A 392 -22.09 16.59 -26.47
N TYR A 393 -22.55 17.06 -25.30
CA TYR A 393 -21.66 17.46 -24.21
C TYR A 393 -20.79 16.30 -23.72
N LEU A 394 -21.37 15.10 -23.63
CA LEU A 394 -20.65 13.90 -23.24
C LEU A 394 -19.56 13.51 -24.25
N GLN A 395 -19.88 13.57 -25.56
CA GLN A 395 -18.91 13.37 -26.63
C GLN A 395 -17.79 14.43 -26.61
N TYR A 396 -18.11 15.70 -26.36
CA TYR A 396 -17.12 16.76 -26.21
C TYR A 396 -16.21 16.53 -25.00
N ALA A 397 -16.76 16.12 -23.86
CA ALA A 397 -15.97 15.78 -22.67
C ALA A 397 -15.03 14.59 -22.94
N ALA A 398 -15.51 13.55 -23.61
CA ALA A 398 -14.72 12.38 -24.00
C ALA A 398 -13.58 12.76 -24.97
N THR A 399 -13.87 13.52 -26.03
CA THR A 399 -12.86 13.96 -27.02
C THR A 399 -11.82 14.91 -26.42
N ASN A 400 -12.19 15.70 -25.41
CA ASN A 400 -11.27 16.56 -24.65
C ASN A 400 -10.49 15.82 -23.55
N GLY A 401 -10.59 14.49 -23.47
CA GLY A 401 -9.76 13.68 -22.58
C GLY A 401 -10.30 13.50 -21.16
N SER A 402 -11.59 13.75 -20.89
CA SER A 402 -12.19 13.38 -19.60
C SER A 402 -12.28 11.86 -19.50
N ILE A 403 -11.69 11.29 -18.45
CA ILE A 403 -11.63 9.85 -18.22
C ILE A 403 -13.05 9.31 -17.95
N HIS A 404 -13.77 9.95 -17.03
CA HIS A 404 -15.14 9.59 -16.71
C HIS A 404 -16.09 9.86 -17.89
N GLY A 405 -15.88 10.98 -18.62
CA GLY A 405 -16.64 11.29 -19.83
C GLY A 405 -16.49 10.23 -20.93
N MET A 406 -15.27 9.72 -21.17
CA MET A 406 -15.02 8.61 -22.11
C MET A 406 -15.81 7.37 -21.73
N PHE A 407 -15.75 6.98 -20.45
CA PHE A 407 -16.47 5.81 -19.95
C PHE A 407 -17.98 5.96 -20.07
N LEU A 408 -18.55 7.06 -19.57
CA LEU A 408 -19.98 7.31 -19.66
C LEU A 408 -20.47 7.36 -21.11
N PHE A 409 -19.70 8.00 -22.00
CA PHE A 409 -20.03 8.04 -23.42
C PHE A 409 -20.04 6.63 -24.03
N ALA A 410 -19.04 5.82 -23.71
CA ALA A 410 -19.00 4.43 -24.16
C ALA A 410 -20.18 3.63 -23.59
N ARG A 411 -20.47 3.75 -22.30
CA ARG A 411 -21.57 3.04 -21.61
C ARG A 411 -22.93 3.33 -22.25
N ASP A 412 -23.19 4.58 -22.61
CA ASP A 412 -24.44 4.97 -23.29
C ASP A 412 -24.55 4.42 -24.72
N LEU A 413 -23.41 4.14 -25.36
CA LEU A 413 -23.35 3.53 -26.69
C LEU A 413 -23.39 2.00 -26.64
N ILE A 414 -23.03 1.38 -25.51
CA ILE A 414 -23.12 -0.06 -25.33
C ILE A 414 -24.60 -0.47 -25.31
N THR A 415 -24.99 -1.28 -26.29
CA THR A 415 -26.30 -1.93 -26.29
C THR A 415 -26.22 -3.21 -25.47
N LYS A 416 -26.85 -3.21 -24.29
CA LYS A 416 -27.05 -4.43 -23.49
C LYS A 416 -28.06 -5.33 -24.21
N VAL A 417 -27.62 -6.51 -24.66
CA VAL A 417 -28.51 -7.52 -25.30
C VAL A 417 -29.14 -8.40 -24.21
N SER A 418 -28.40 -8.70 -23.16
CA SER A 418 -28.88 -9.29 -21.91
C SER A 418 -28.19 -8.60 -20.72
N PRO A 419 -28.59 -8.85 -19.46
CA PRO A 419 -27.84 -8.37 -18.30
C PRO A 419 -26.37 -8.81 -18.28
N PHE A 420 -26.01 -9.83 -19.07
CA PHE A 420 -24.70 -10.49 -19.05
C PHE A 420 -24.01 -10.57 -20.42
N ASP A 421 -24.66 -10.10 -21.51
CA ASP A 421 -24.09 -10.04 -22.86
C ASP A 421 -24.15 -8.61 -23.39
N THR A 422 -22.97 -8.04 -23.64
CA THR A 422 -22.80 -6.72 -24.22
C THR A 422 -22.29 -6.83 -25.65
N VAL A 423 -22.75 -5.94 -26.52
CA VAL A 423 -22.23 -5.85 -27.90
C VAL A 423 -21.32 -4.64 -28.02
N TYR A 424 -20.06 -4.90 -28.33
CA TYR A 424 -19.05 -3.87 -28.56
C TYR A 424 -18.97 -3.45 -30.03
N VAL A 425 -18.65 -2.18 -30.24
CA VAL A 425 -18.36 -1.59 -31.54
C VAL A 425 -17.00 -0.90 -31.42
N ASP A 426 -16.28 -0.72 -32.53
CA ASP A 426 -14.94 -0.12 -32.57
C ASP A 426 -14.79 1.13 -31.69
N LEU A 427 -15.72 2.07 -31.81
CA LEU A 427 -15.70 3.31 -31.03
C LEU A 427 -15.83 3.06 -29.52
N THR A 428 -16.71 2.14 -29.09
CA THR A 428 -16.91 1.87 -27.67
C THR A 428 -15.71 1.15 -27.07
N TYR A 429 -15.12 0.21 -27.81
CA TYR A 429 -13.90 -0.47 -27.41
C TYR A 429 -12.72 0.49 -27.23
N ASP A 430 -12.48 1.38 -28.19
CA ASP A 430 -11.38 2.35 -28.12
C ASP A 430 -11.53 3.33 -26.94
N LEU A 431 -12.76 3.78 -26.68
CA LEU A 431 -13.06 4.65 -25.54
C LEU A 431 -12.85 3.95 -24.21
N ILE A 432 -13.32 2.71 -24.07
CA ILE A 432 -13.16 1.90 -22.85
C ILE A 432 -11.68 1.60 -22.63
N ARG A 433 -10.96 1.14 -23.66
CA ARG A 433 -9.51 0.89 -23.59
C ARG A 433 -8.74 2.13 -23.16
N SER A 434 -9.07 3.29 -23.72
CA SER A 434 -8.48 4.58 -23.32
C SER A 434 -8.82 4.94 -21.87
N ALA A 435 -10.08 4.78 -21.44
CA ALA A 435 -10.48 5.05 -20.07
C ALA A 435 -9.78 4.13 -19.06
N THR A 436 -9.67 2.83 -19.36
CA THR A 436 -8.95 1.83 -18.57
C THR A 436 -7.46 2.17 -18.46
N SER A 437 -6.80 2.51 -19.57
CA SER A 437 -5.37 2.90 -19.58
C SER A 437 -5.07 4.15 -18.75
N ARG A 438 -6.08 5.00 -18.53
CA ARG A 438 -6.00 6.22 -17.70
C ARG A 438 -6.51 6.00 -16.27
N GLY A 439 -6.85 4.78 -15.90
CA GLY A 439 -7.17 4.39 -14.53
C GLY A 439 -8.65 4.41 -14.13
N HIS A 440 -9.61 4.50 -15.06
CA HIS A 440 -11.03 4.37 -14.70
C HIS A 440 -11.36 2.93 -14.26
N TYR A 441 -11.72 2.72 -13.00
CA TYR A 441 -11.91 1.37 -12.47
C TYR A 441 -13.11 0.65 -13.13
N GLU A 442 -14.29 1.27 -13.23
CA GLU A 442 -15.46 0.61 -13.87
C GLU A 442 -15.22 0.29 -15.35
N ALA A 443 -14.38 1.07 -16.05
CA ALA A 443 -14.07 0.79 -17.45
C ALA A 443 -13.25 -0.50 -17.58
N THR A 444 -12.50 -0.87 -16.54
CA THR A 444 -11.69 -2.09 -16.49
C THR A 444 -12.58 -3.33 -16.58
N PHE A 445 -13.77 -3.32 -15.96
CA PHE A 445 -14.73 -4.41 -16.08
C PHE A 445 -15.21 -4.60 -17.52
N TYR A 446 -15.69 -3.53 -18.16
CA TYR A 446 -16.16 -3.63 -19.55
C TYR A 446 -15.03 -3.92 -20.54
N PHE A 447 -13.80 -3.50 -20.22
CA PHE A 447 -12.64 -3.89 -21.01
C PHE A 447 -12.39 -5.40 -20.91
N ALA A 448 -12.44 -5.97 -19.70
CA ALA A 448 -12.32 -7.41 -19.49
C ALA A 448 -13.42 -8.19 -20.21
N ASP A 449 -14.66 -7.72 -20.13
CA ASP A 449 -15.82 -8.31 -20.82
C ASP A 449 -15.69 -8.23 -22.36
N ALA A 450 -15.13 -7.14 -22.89
CA ALA A 450 -14.79 -7.03 -24.32
C ALA A 450 -13.67 -8.00 -24.75
N VAL A 451 -12.72 -8.28 -23.87
CA VAL A 451 -11.66 -9.27 -24.11
C VAL A 451 -12.25 -10.69 -24.05
N GLU A 452 -13.07 -10.99 -23.05
CA GLU A 452 -13.72 -12.29 -22.87
C GLU A 452 -14.65 -12.66 -24.03
N SER A 453 -15.40 -11.69 -24.56
CA SER A 453 -16.26 -11.88 -25.74
C SER A 453 -15.49 -12.15 -27.05
N GLY A 454 -14.16 -12.00 -27.04
CA GLY A 454 -13.31 -12.18 -28.21
C GLY A 454 -13.29 -10.97 -29.16
N PHE A 455 -13.90 -9.84 -28.79
CA PHE A 455 -13.91 -8.64 -29.63
C PHE A 455 -12.50 -8.07 -29.84
N SER A 456 -11.66 -8.05 -28.80
CA SER A 456 -10.26 -7.61 -28.90
C SER A 456 -9.44 -8.43 -29.90
N ALA A 457 -9.69 -9.75 -30.00
CA ALA A 457 -9.01 -10.62 -30.95
C ALA A 457 -9.30 -10.21 -32.41
N SER A 458 -10.49 -9.68 -32.69
CA SER A 458 -10.83 -9.12 -34.01
C SER A 458 -9.97 -7.89 -34.39
N LYS A 459 -9.35 -7.25 -33.40
CA LYS A 459 -8.40 -6.13 -33.56
C LYS A 459 -6.94 -6.56 -33.61
N GLY A 460 -6.66 -7.87 -33.50
CA GLY A 460 -5.31 -8.39 -33.41
C GLY A 460 -4.68 -8.26 -32.01
N GLU A 461 -5.45 -7.87 -30.99
CA GLU A 461 -5.01 -7.86 -29.60
C GLU A 461 -5.40 -9.20 -28.96
N LEU A 462 -4.41 -10.06 -28.69
CA LEU A 462 -4.58 -11.36 -28.05
C LEU A 462 -4.16 -11.27 -26.59
N PHE A 463 -5.02 -11.72 -25.68
CA PHE A 463 -4.77 -11.76 -24.25
C PHE A 463 -4.81 -13.21 -23.77
N SER A 464 -3.92 -13.54 -22.82
CA SER A 464 -3.96 -14.85 -22.16
C SER A 464 -5.09 -14.90 -21.12
N CYS A 465 -5.41 -16.10 -20.67
CA CYS A 465 -6.33 -16.32 -19.54
C CYS A 465 -5.89 -15.55 -18.29
N ALA A 466 -4.58 -15.57 -17.97
CA ALA A 466 -4.03 -14.83 -16.84
C ALA A 466 -4.23 -13.31 -16.99
N ASP A 467 -4.01 -12.76 -18.19
CA ASP A 467 -4.22 -11.33 -18.45
C ASP A 467 -5.68 -10.92 -18.23
N LEU A 468 -6.62 -11.75 -18.70
CA LEU A 468 -8.06 -11.52 -18.51
C LEU A 468 -8.43 -11.52 -17.02
N VAL A 469 -7.95 -12.50 -16.26
CA VAL A 469 -8.19 -12.58 -14.81
C VAL A 469 -7.60 -11.38 -14.09
N LEU A 470 -6.43 -10.88 -14.51
CA LEU A 470 -5.83 -9.68 -13.92
C LEU A 470 -6.68 -8.43 -14.13
N PHE A 471 -7.39 -8.28 -15.27
CA PHE A 471 -8.33 -7.17 -15.44
C PHE A 471 -9.51 -7.26 -14.45
N TYR A 472 -10.09 -8.46 -14.26
CA TYR A 472 -11.14 -8.63 -13.25
C TYR A 472 -10.62 -8.44 -11.83
N LYS A 473 -9.44 -8.97 -11.49
CA LYS A 473 -8.77 -8.75 -10.19
C LYS A 473 -8.58 -7.25 -9.93
N ASN A 474 -8.06 -6.49 -10.90
CA ASN A 474 -7.85 -5.05 -10.75
C ASN A 474 -9.16 -4.29 -10.47
N PHE A 475 -10.23 -4.63 -11.20
CA PHE A 475 -11.55 -4.06 -10.95
C PHE A 475 -12.07 -4.41 -9.54
N VAL A 476 -11.95 -5.67 -9.15
CA VAL A 476 -12.35 -6.19 -7.83
C VAL A 476 -11.57 -5.50 -6.71
N ASP A 477 -10.24 -5.49 -6.78
CA ASP A 477 -9.35 -4.91 -5.75
C ASP A 477 -9.59 -3.40 -5.54
N ARG A 478 -10.04 -2.69 -6.58
CA ARG A 478 -10.42 -1.27 -6.49
C ARG A 478 -11.83 -1.03 -5.92
N SER A 479 -12.66 -2.07 -5.83
CA SER A 479 -14.04 -1.99 -5.38
C SER A 479 -14.15 -2.12 -3.84
N GLU A 480 -13.33 -1.32 -3.13
CA GLU A 480 -13.14 -1.39 -1.69
C GLU A 480 -14.44 -1.23 -0.89
N THR A 481 -15.26 -0.26 -1.28
CA THR A 481 -16.51 0.09 -0.60
C THR A 481 -17.49 -1.08 -0.54
N VAL A 482 -17.46 -1.97 -1.52
CA VAL A 482 -18.38 -3.11 -1.65
C VAL A 482 -17.78 -4.37 -1.04
N LEU A 483 -16.51 -4.66 -1.35
CA LEU A 483 -15.89 -5.96 -1.06
C LEU A 483 -14.96 -5.95 0.15
N PHE A 484 -14.41 -4.79 0.53
CA PHE A 484 -13.34 -4.71 1.54
C PHE A 484 -13.60 -3.67 2.66
N PRO A 485 -14.81 -3.60 3.24
CA PRO A 485 -15.13 -2.61 4.29
C PRO A 485 -14.27 -2.77 5.56
N HIS A 486 -13.71 -3.95 5.78
CA HIS A 486 -12.85 -4.26 6.92
C HIS A 486 -11.50 -3.49 6.89
N LEU A 487 -11.07 -2.97 5.74
CA LEU A 487 -9.86 -2.15 5.63
C LEU A 487 -10.04 -0.78 6.30
N SER A 488 -11.21 -0.16 6.14
CA SER A 488 -11.53 1.09 6.83
C SER A 488 -11.56 0.88 8.35
N TYR A 489 -12.16 -0.22 8.81
CA TYR A 489 -12.08 -0.64 10.22
C TYR A 489 -10.64 -0.85 10.69
N ALA A 490 -9.80 -1.56 9.92
CA ALA A 490 -8.41 -1.82 10.27
C ALA A 490 -7.61 -0.53 10.43
N PHE A 491 -7.80 0.40 9.50
CA PHE A 491 -7.14 1.69 9.50
C PHE A 491 -7.61 2.56 10.68
N GLU A 492 -8.91 2.56 10.97
CA GLU A 492 -9.44 3.25 12.14
C GLU A 492 -8.85 2.71 13.44
N GLU A 493 -8.84 1.40 13.65
CA GLU A 493 -8.22 0.77 14.82
C GLU A 493 -6.73 1.13 14.96
N LEU A 494 -6.01 1.22 13.83
CA LEU A 494 -4.62 1.67 13.80
C LEU A 494 -4.48 3.13 14.24
N THR A 495 -5.33 4.04 13.76
CA THR A 495 -5.26 5.48 14.11
C THR A 495 -5.41 5.73 15.61
N TYR A 496 -6.13 4.85 16.31
CA TYR A 496 -6.34 4.87 17.76
C TYR A 496 -5.41 3.93 18.55
N GLY A 497 -4.41 3.30 17.91
CA GLY A 497 -3.40 2.49 18.58
C GLY A 497 -3.79 1.06 18.92
N ASN A 498 -4.91 0.55 18.41
CA ASN A 498 -5.31 -0.84 18.55
C ASN A 498 -4.67 -1.71 17.47
N TYR A 499 -3.34 -1.85 17.54
CA TYR A 499 -2.54 -2.57 16.54
C TYR A 499 -2.92 -4.05 16.38
N LYS A 500 -3.44 -4.70 17.42
CA LYS A 500 -3.93 -6.10 17.36
C LYS A 500 -5.15 -6.21 16.44
N ASN A 501 -6.11 -5.30 16.57
CA ASN A 501 -7.31 -5.28 15.73
C ASN A 501 -7.03 -4.76 14.32
N ALA A 502 -6.15 -3.75 14.20
CA ALA A 502 -5.66 -3.31 12.90
C ALA A 502 -5.04 -4.49 12.12
N LEU A 503 -4.22 -5.29 12.78
CA LEU A 503 -3.62 -6.49 12.19
C LEU A 503 -4.71 -7.48 11.73
N LEU A 504 -5.81 -7.67 12.46
CA LEU A 504 -6.90 -8.56 12.02
C LEU A 504 -7.50 -8.13 10.68
N GLY A 505 -7.84 -6.86 10.52
CA GLY A 505 -8.44 -6.38 9.28
C GLY A 505 -7.47 -6.44 8.10
N TYR A 506 -6.20 -6.06 8.30
CA TYR A 506 -5.18 -6.22 7.25
C TYR A 506 -4.89 -7.69 6.91
N LEU A 507 -4.97 -8.60 7.87
CA LEU A 507 -4.80 -10.03 7.61
C LEU A 507 -5.95 -10.64 6.81
N ILE A 508 -7.20 -10.22 7.06
CA ILE A 508 -8.35 -10.63 6.25
C ILE A 508 -8.10 -10.24 4.78
N ALA A 509 -7.74 -8.98 4.54
CA ALA A 509 -7.40 -8.48 3.21
C ALA A 509 -6.16 -9.17 2.60
N ALA A 510 -5.17 -9.51 3.42
CA ALA A 510 -3.97 -10.21 2.99
C ALA A 510 -4.27 -11.64 2.52
N GLU A 511 -5.16 -12.37 3.22
CA GLU A 511 -5.66 -13.69 2.80
C GLU A 511 -6.51 -13.61 1.53
N GLN A 512 -7.20 -12.49 1.30
CA GLN A 512 -7.93 -12.20 0.06
C GLN A 512 -7.02 -11.85 -1.12
N GLY A 513 -5.70 -11.75 -0.91
CA GLY A 513 -4.71 -11.55 -1.97
C GLY A 513 -4.29 -10.10 -2.22
N LEU A 514 -4.75 -9.15 -1.40
CA LEU A 514 -4.40 -7.74 -1.59
C LEU A 514 -2.93 -7.48 -1.22
N LEU A 515 -2.14 -7.10 -2.22
CA LEU A 515 -0.69 -6.88 -2.09
C LEU A 515 -0.33 -5.93 -0.93
N TYR A 516 -0.94 -4.74 -0.88
CA TYR A 516 -0.60 -3.75 0.14
C TYR A 516 -1.01 -4.20 1.54
N SER A 517 -2.09 -4.97 1.65
CA SER A 517 -2.51 -5.56 2.91
C SER A 517 -1.56 -6.66 3.38
N GLN A 518 -0.99 -7.46 2.48
CA GLN A 518 0.06 -8.45 2.82
C GLN A 518 1.30 -7.75 3.39
N ILE A 519 1.73 -6.65 2.77
CA ILE A 519 2.88 -5.85 3.23
C ILE A 519 2.56 -5.17 4.57
N SER A 520 1.38 -4.58 4.71
CA SER A 520 0.92 -3.94 5.95
C SER A 520 0.79 -4.93 7.11
N ALA A 521 0.25 -6.12 6.86
CA ALA A 521 0.20 -7.19 7.85
C ALA A 521 1.60 -7.64 8.25
N ALA A 522 2.51 -7.84 7.28
CA ALA A 522 3.90 -8.15 7.55
C ALA A 522 4.60 -7.07 8.38
N PHE A 523 4.37 -5.79 8.07
CA PHE A 523 4.91 -4.64 8.78
C PHE A 523 4.40 -4.55 10.23
N LEU A 524 3.13 -4.86 10.47
CA LEU A 524 2.57 -4.95 11.83
C LEU A 524 3.15 -6.15 12.62
N LEU A 525 3.46 -7.25 11.94
CA LEU A 525 4.06 -8.44 12.56
C LEU A 525 5.57 -8.29 12.84
N TYR A 526 6.29 -7.63 11.93
CA TYR A 526 7.75 -7.47 11.95
C TYR A 526 8.15 -6.12 11.34
N GLN A 527 8.95 -5.34 12.09
CA GLN A 527 9.51 -4.08 11.61
C GLN A 527 11.04 -4.14 11.55
N VAL A 528 11.61 -3.59 10.48
CA VAL A 528 13.05 -3.41 10.36
C VAL A 528 13.53 -2.42 11.42
N GLU A 529 14.48 -2.86 12.24
CA GLU A 529 15.02 -2.00 13.30
C GLU A 529 16.18 -1.14 12.80
N PRO A 530 16.25 0.14 13.20
CA PRO A 530 17.43 0.95 12.97
C PRO A 530 18.68 0.32 13.59
N LEU A 531 19.81 0.34 12.88
CA LEU A 531 21.08 -0.24 13.33
C LEU A 531 21.51 0.20 14.74
N LEU A 532 21.22 1.46 15.10
CA LEU A 532 21.59 2.08 16.37
C LEU A 532 20.42 2.18 17.36
N SER A 533 19.38 1.35 17.22
CA SER A 533 18.28 1.34 18.19
C SER A 533 18.77 0.93 19.59
N ARG A 534 18.42 1.74 20.60
CA ARG A 534 18.77 1.47 22.01
C ARG A 534 17.93 0.32 22.59
N ASN A 535 16.68 0.19 22.13
CA ASN A 535 15.75 -0.84 22.56
C ASN A 535 15.40 -1.69 21.35
N ARG A 536 16.00 -2.88 21.26
CA ARG A 536 15.68 -3.85 20.21
C ARG A 536 14.41 -4.61 20.58
N LYS A 537 13.52 -4.76 19.60
CA LYS A 537 12.28 -5.53 19.70
C LYS A 537 12.59 -7.02 19.68
N SER A 538 11.81 -7.76 20.46
CA SER A 538 11.79 -9.22 20.42
C SER A 538 10.59 -9.68 19.59
N PHE A 539 10.72 -10.78 18.87
CA PHE A 539 9.64 -11.32 18.06
C PHE A 539 9.45 -12.80 18.39
N SER A 540 8.20 -13.22 18.61
CA SER A 540 7.87 -14.62 18.84
C SER A 540 7.97 -15.42 17.54
N SER A 541 8.27 -16.71 17.66
CA SER A 541 8.46 -17.60 16.50
C SER A 541 7.25 -17.60 15.55
N ALA A 542 6.03 -17.74 16.10
CA ALA A 542 4.80 -17.77 15.31
C ALA A 542 4.55 -16.45 14.54
N ARG A 543 4.88 -15.30 15.14
CA ARG A 543 4.72 -13.99 14.48
C ARG A 543 5.74 -13.77 13.38
N VAL A 544 7.00 -14.19 13.59
CA VAL A 544 8.02 -14.17 12.55
C VAL A 544 7.63 -15.07 11.38
N GLN A 545 7.17 -16.29 11.64
CA GLN A 545 6.71 -17.20 10.58
C GLN A 545 5.52 -16.60 9.81
N SER A 546 4.60 -15.93 10.50
CA SER A 546 3.49 -15.21 9.85
C SER A 546 3.98 -14.03 8.99
N ALA A 547 4.93 -13.24 9.48
CA ALA A 547 5.52 -12.13 8.72
C ALA A 547 6.23 -12.65 7.46
N LEU A 548 7.01 -13.73 7.58
CA LEU A 548 7.67 -14.38 6.46
C LEU A 548 6.66 -14.88 5.42
N LYS A 549 5.55 -15.49 5.85
CA LYS A 549 4.45 -15.91 4.95
C LYS A 549 3.97 -14.74 4.10
N TYR A 550 3.59 -13.62 4.72
CA TYR A 550 3.02 -12.49 3.96
C TYR A 550 4.04 -11.72 3.14
N LEU A 551 5.29 -11.63 3.59
CA LEU A 551 6.37 -11.10 2.76
C LEU A 551 6.62 -11.97 1.54
N ASP A 552 6.58 -13.30 1.68
CA ASP A 552 6.76 -14.23 0.56
C ASP A 552 5.61 -14.12 -0.45
N LEU A 553 4.36 -14.03 0.01
CA LEU A 553 3.21 -13.76 -0.85
C LEU A 553 3.34 -12.41 -1.59
N ALA A 554 3.75 -11.35 -0.89
CA ALA A 554 3.99 -10.05 -1.53
C ALA A 554 5.15 -10.10 -2.55
N SER A 555 6.20 -10.88 -2.26
CA SER A 555 7.32 -11.12 -3.16
C SER A 555 6.88 -11.88 -4.42
N GLN A 556 5.98 -12.86 -4.30
CA GLN A 556 5.42 -13.59 -5.46
C GLN A 556 4.57 -12.69 -6.35
N GLN A 557 3.90 -11.70 -5.76
CA GLN A 557 3.19 -10.63 -6.47
C GLN A 557 4.12 -9.51 -7.00
N GLY A 558 5.44 -9.65 -6.86
CA GLY A 558 6.44 -8.76 -7.47
C GLY A 558 6.88 -7.57 -6.62
N HIS A 559 6.56 -7.54 -5.32
CA HIS A 559 7.01 -6.45 -4.45
C HIS A 559 8.49 -6.59 -4.06
N ILE A 560 9.33 -5.79 -4.71
CA ILE A 560 10.80 -5.86 -4.64
C ILE A 560 11.33 -5.68 -3.20
N ASP A 561 10.84 -4.67 -2.46
CA ASP A 561 11.32 -4.41 -1.10
C ASP A 561 10.99 -5.57 -0.13
N SER A 562 9.87 -6.28 -0.35
CA SER A 562 9.53 -7.49 0.43
C SER A 562 10.51 -8.62 0.11
N THR A 563 10.86 -8.79 -1.16
CA THR A 563 11.85 -9.80 -1.60
C THR A 563 13.22 -9.55 -0.96
N ILE A 564 13.69 -8.30 -0.94
CA ILE A 564 14.96 -7.95 -0.30
C ILE A 564 14.87 -8.20 1.21
N LEU A 565 13.74 -7.84 1.84
CA LEU A 565 13.53 -8.03 3.27
C LEU A 565 13.53 -9.50 3.69
N LEU A 566 12.95 -10.39 2.88
CA LEU A 566 13.08 -11.84 3.08
C LEU A 566 14.55 -12.27 3.06
N GLY A 567 15.31 -11.79 2.07
CA GLY A 567 16.75 -12.03 1.97
C GLY A 567 17.51 -11.56 3.22
N ASP A 568 17.17 -10.39 3.74
CA ASP A 568 17.78 -9.83 4.96
C ASP A 568 17.44 -10.64 6.20
N ILE A 569 16.17 -11.07 6.35
CA ILE A 569 15.73 -11.88 7.49
C ILE A 569 16.42 -13.24 7.48
N TYR A 570 16.50 -13.91 6.33
CA TYR A 570 17.21 -15.19 6.21
C TYR A 570 18.72 -15.06 6.36
N ALA A 571 19.35 -14.01 5.81
CA ALA A 571 20.79 -13.81 5.96
C ALA A 571 21.22 -13.55 7.41
N LYS A 572 20.41 -12.77 8.14
CA LYS A 572 20.71 -12.43 9.54
C LYS A 572 20.31 -13.53 10.51
N GLY A 573 19.23 -14.25 10.22
CA GLY A 573 18.52 -15.04 11.22
C GLY A 573 17.90 -14.17 12.32
N LEU A 574 17.05 -14.78 13.14
CA LEU A 574 16.43 -14.17 14.30
C LEU A 574 16.54 -15.14 15.49
N PRO A 575 17.67 -15.09 16.25
CA PRO A 575 17.95 -16.06 17.31
C PRO A 575 16.91 -16.06 18.45
N GLY A 576 16.17 -14.96 18.64
CA GLY A 576 15.05 -14.88 19.60
C GLY A 576 13.76 -15.57 19.16
N SER A 577 13.60 -15.84 17.86
CA SER A 577 12.42 -16.51 17.30
C SER A 577 12.69 -17.95 16.87
N GLY A 578 13.93 -18.43 17.05
CA GLY A 578 14.37 -19.75 16.59
C GLY A 578 14.62 -19.84 15.08
N LEU A 579 14.72 -18.71 14.37
CA LEU A 579 15.07 -18.70 12.95
C LEU A 579 16.59 -18.58 12.81
N GLU A 580 17.22 -19.62 12.29
CA GLU A 580 18.66 -19.62 12.01
C GLU A 580 18.97 -18.89 10.70
N ALA A 581 20.22 -18.45 10.55
CA ALA A 581 20.67 -17.81 9.31
C ALA A 581 20.76 -18.85 8.19
N ASP A 582 20.09 -18.57 7.07
CA ASP A 582 20.03 -19.40 5.87
C ASP A 582 20.49 -18.56 4.67
N TYR A 583 21.81 -18.59 4.44
CA TYR A 583 22.42 -17.81 3.36
C TYR A 583 22.04 -18.33 1.96
N GLU A 584 21.67 -19.60 1.81
CA GLU A 584 21.26 -20.13 0.51
C GLU A 584 19.91 -19.54 0.09
N LYS A 585 18.94 -19.50 1.01
CA LYS A 585 17.66 -18.80 0.77
C LYS A 585 17.86 -17.31 0.57
N ALA A 586 18.71 -16.67 1.38
CA ALA A 586 19.00 -15.27 1.22
C ALA A 586 19.55 -14.96 -0.19
N LEU A 587 20.50 -15.78 -0.66
CA LEU A 587 21.03 -15.66 -2.01
C LEU A 587 19.93 -15.77 -3.05
N ALA A 588 19.03 -16.76 -2.93
CA ALA A 588 17.91 -16.93 -3.84
C ALA A 588 17.00 -15.69 -3.91
N TYR A 589 16.59 -15.14 -2.76
CA TYR A 589 15.76 -13.91 -2.73
C TYR A 589 16.49 -12.69 -3.28
N TYR A 590 17.77 -12.51 -2.99
CA TYR A 590 18.50 -11.40 -3.60
C TYR A 590 18.69 -11.59 -5.11
N THR A 591 18.84 -12.83 -5.59
CA THR A 591 18.88 -13.10 -7.05
C THR A 591 17.57 -12.74 -7.73
N THR A 592 16.42 -13.08 -7.15
CA THR A 592 15.11 -12.72 -7.72
C THR A 592 14.92 -11.20 -7.75
N ALA A 593 15.25 -10.49 -6.67
CA ALA A 593 15.18 -9.03 -6.65
C ALA A 593 16.19 -8.37 -7.62
N ALA A 594 17.40 -8.91 -7.75
CA ALA A 594 18.40 -8.39 -8.70
C ALA A 594 17.99 -8.61 -10.17
N LEU A 595 17.25 -9.69 -10.48
CA LEU A 595 16.65 -9.91 -11.80
C LEU A 595 15.57 -8.87 -12.12
N ALA A 596 14.89 -8.34 -11.10
CA ALA A 596 13.98 -7.18 -11.20
C ALA A 596 14.73 -5.82 -11.25
N ALA A 597 16.04 -5.83 -11.53
CA ALA A 597 16.90 -4.65 -11.61
C ALA A 597 17.02 -3.82 -10.32
N SER A 598 16.84 -4.46 -9.16
CA SER A 598 17.01 -3.81 -7.86
C SER A 598 18.48 -3.43 -7.57
N PRO A 599 18.83 -2.14 -7.40
CA PRO A 599 20.18 -1.74 -7.00
C PRO A 599 20.59 -2.24 -5.61
N HIS A 600 19.68 -2.26 -4.64
CA HIS A 600 19.89 -2.74 -3.28
C HIS A 600 20.15 -4.25 -3.28
N ALA A 601 19.34 -5.04 -3.99
CA ALA A 601 19.59 -6.48 -4.11
C ALA A 601 20.92 -6.79 -4.81
N CYS A 602 21.27 -6.06 -5.88
CA CYS A 602 22.56 -6.20 -6.53
C CYS A 602 23.72 -5.91 -5.55
N TYR A 603 23.60 -4.90 -4.70
CA TYR A 603 24.60 -4.62 -3.67
C TYR A 603 24.72 -5.77 -2.67
N LYS A 604 23.58 -6.32 -2.21
CA LYS A 604 23.54 -7.45 -1.28
C LYS A 604 24.17 -8.71 -1.89
N LEU A 605 23.84 -9.04 -3.14
CA LEU A 605 24.50 -10.13 -3.87
C LEU A 605 26.00 -9.91 -4.02
N GLY A 606 26.43 -8.69 -4.40
CA GLY A 606 27.83 -8.35 -4.50
C GLY A 606 28.58 -8.64 -3.19
N SER A 607 27.96 -8.32 -2.06
CA SER A 607 28.47 -8.66 -0.73
C SER A 607 28.52 -10.17 -0.50
N MET A 608 27.46 -10.91 -0.83
CA MET A 608 27.46 -12.37 -0.65
C MET A 608 28.57 -13.06 -1.45
N TYR A 609 28.78 -12.67 -2.72
CA TYR A 609 29.89 -13.18 -3.53
C TYR A 609 31.26 -12.74 -3.00
N GLU A 610 31.40 -11.52 -2.48
CA GLU A 610 32.65 -11.04 -1.89
C GLU A 610 33.09 -11.85 -0.66
N TYR A 611 32.13 -12.31 0.15
CA TYR A 611 32.38 -13.04 1.39
C TYR A 611 32.18 -14.56 1.26
N GLY A 612 31.71 -15.05 0.10
CA GLY A 612 31.45 -16.48 -0.11
C GLY A 612 30.23 -17.01 0.65
N LEU A 613 29.28 -16.15 1.02
CA LEU A 613 28.11 -16.51 1.83
C LEU A 613 27.03 -17.18 0.97
N GLY A 614 26.54 -18.36 1.38
CA GLY A 614 25.46 -19.07 0.67
C GLY A 614 25.89 -19.76 -0.63
N LEU A 615 27.18 -19.77 -0.96
CA LEU A 615 27.74 -20.52 -2.08
C LEU A 615 28.12 -21.93 -1.64
N HIS A 616 27.87 -22.94 -2.46
CA HIS A 616 28.22 -24.34 -2.14
C HIS A 616 29.69 -24.52 -1.76
N ASN A 617 30.61 -23.82 -2.44
CA ASN A 617 32.04 -23.90 -2.17
C ASN A 617 32.51 -22.99 -1.04
N LYS A 618 31.62 -22.17 -0.46
CA LYS A 618 31.90 -21.13 0.55
C LYS A 618 33.09 -20.21 0.21
N SER A 619 33.42 -20.12 -1.07
CA SER A 619 34.59 -19.40 -1.57
C SER A 619 34.18 -18.06 -2.17
N ALA A 620 34.93 -17.00 -1.87
CA ALA A 620 34.68 -15.70 -2.44
C ALA A 620 34.88 -15.67 -3.96
N ASP A 621 33.91 -15.12 -4.70
CA ASP A 621 34.02 -14.81 -6.13
C ASP A 621 34.06 -13.28 -6.32
N TYR A 622 35.28 -12.75 -6.36
CA TYR A 622 35.50 -11.32 -6.51
C TYR A 622 35.10 -10.78 -7.89
N TYR A 623 35.02 -11.60 -8.94
CA TYR A 623 34.63 -11.13 -10.27
C TYR A 623 33.12 -10.93 -10.34
N MET A 624 32.36 -11.90 -9.81
CA MET A 624 30.91 -11.77 -9.68
C MET A 624 30.54 -10.65 -8.71
N ALA A 625 31.26 -10.53 -7.58
CA ALA A 625 31.08 -9.41 -6.64
C ALA A 625 31.22 -8.05 -7.35
N LYS A 626 32.28 -7.87 -8.14
CA LYS A 626 32.50 -6.63 -8.90
C LYS A 626 31.34 -6.37 -9.86
N ARG A 627 30.93 -7.39 -10.62
CA ARG A 627 29.85 -7.28 -11.59
C ARG A 627 28.54 -6.81 -10.95
N TYR A 628 28.17 -7.39 -9.81
CA TYR A 628 26.96 -7.00 -9.10
C TYR A 628 27.07 -5.61 -8.46
N TYR A 629 28.25 -5.20 -7.97
CA TYR A 629 28.46 -3.82 -7.53
C TYR A 629 28.39 -2.81 -8.69
N ASP A 630 28.95 -3.14 -9.85
CA ASP A 630 28.85 -2.29 -11.04
C ASP A 630 27.37 -2.19 -11.52
N LEU A 631 26.62 -3.31 -11.51
CA LEU A 631 25.17 -3.33 -11.81
C LEU A 631 24.36 -2.50 -10.80
N SER A 632 24.64 -2.65 -9.50
CA SER A 632 24.02 -1.85 -8.44
C SER A 632 24.21 -0.36 -8.70
N SER A 633 25.43 0.06 -9.06
CA SER A 633 25.70 1.46 -9.40
C SER A 633 24.91 1.93 -10.61
N LYS A 634 24.78 1.07 -11.64
CA LYS A 634 24.03 1.40 -12.85
C LYS A 634 22.54 1.58 -12.55
N TYR A 635 21.91 0.58 -11.93
CA TYR A 635 20.48 0.64 -11.61
C TYR A 635 20.15 1.76 -10.64
N TYR A 636 21.03 2.05 -9.68
CA TYR A 636 20.84 3.19 -8.78
C TYR A 636 20.84 4.53 -9.52
N LEU A 637 21.72 4.69 -10.52
CA LEU A 637 21.73 5.88 -11.36
C LEU A 637 20.47 5.97 -12.22
N ASP A 638 20.05 4.86 -12.85
CA ASP A 638 18.83 4.80 -13.66
C ASP A 638 17.59 5.17 -12.84
N LEU A 639 17.47 4.62 -11.62
CA LEU A 639 16.42 4.92 -10.66
C LEU A 639 16.47 6.39 -10.20
N SER A 640 17.66 6.94 -9.92
CA SER A 640 17.77 8.35 -9.54
C SER A 640 17.34 9.31 -10.66
N MET A 641 17.50 8.92 -11.93
CA MET A 641 17.06 9.73 -13.07
C MET A 641 15.53 9.74 -13.23
N THR A 642 14.82 8.71 -12.77
CA THR A 642 13.35 8.65 -12.83
C THR A 642 12.70 9.43 -11.69
N HIS A 643 13.31 9.47 -10.49
CA HIS A 643 12.68 10.00 -9.28
C HIS A 643 13.07 11.43 -8.87
N LEU A 644 14.01 12.08 -9.57
CA LEU A 644 14.48 13.41 -9.17
C LEU A 644 13.80 14.56 -9.90
N THR A 645 12.96 15.30 -9.16
CA THR A 645 12.73 16.72 -9.39
C THR A 645 13.96 17.51 -8.91
N GLN A 646 14.72 18.05 -9.87
CA GLN A 646 15.78 19.07 -9.76
C GLN A 646 16.69 19.08 -8.49
N ASP A 647 18.00 18.89 -8.73
CA ASP A 647 19.17 19.35 -7.93
C ASP A 647 19.84 18.47 -6.85
N THR A 648 19.49 17.20 -6.65
CA THR A 648 20.32 16.31 -5.78
C THR A 648 21.14 15.30 -6.59
N LYS A 649 22.46 15.22 -6.33
CA LYS A 649 23.33 14.22 -6.98
C LYS A 649 23.12 12.85 -6.31
N PRO A 650 23.00 11.75 -7.08
CA PRO A 650 22.84 10.41 -6.53
C PRO A 650 24.04 10.04 -5.63
N ASN A 651 23.75 9.48 -4.46
CA ASN A 651 24.77 9.09 -3.47
C ASN A 651 25.27 7.67 -3.73
N THR A 652 26.34 7.53 -4.52
CA THR A 652 26.96 6.23 -4.86
C THR A 652 28.15 5.86 -3.96
N TYR A 653 28.34 6.54 -2.83
CA TYR A 653 29.53 6.35 -1.99
C TYR A 653 29.63 4.93 -1.43
N ALA A 654 28.53 4.33 -0.97
CA ALA A 654 28.54 2.97 -0.42
C ALA A 654 29.04 1.93 -1.45
N ILE A 655 28.53 2.01 -2.68
CA ILE A 655 28.93 1.14 -3.79
C ILE A 655 30.39 1.40 -4.17
N SER A 656 30.80 2.69 -4.22
CA SER A 656 32.18 3.07 -4.51
C SER A 656 33.17 2.54 -3.46
N PHE A 657 32.80 2.58 -2.17
CA PHE A 657 33.60 2.02 -1.09
C PHE A 657 33.68 0.50 -1.15
N ALA A 658 32.57 -0.19 -1.47
CA ALA A 658 32.58 -1.64 -1.68
C ALA A 658 33.48 -2.03 -2.85
N LEU A 659 33.42 -1.32 -3.98
CA LEU A 659 34.33 -1.53 -5.12
C LEU A 659 35.79 -1.24 -4.76
N LEU A 660 36.07 -0.21 -3.96
CA LEU A 660 37.43 0.08 -3.48
C LEU A 660 37.94 -1.05 -2.56
N ARG A 661 37.11 -1.50 -1.62
CA ARG A 661 37.40 -2.63 -0.73
C ARG A 661 37.70 -3.89 -1.52
N LEU A 662 36.89 -4.19 -2.53
CA LEU A 662 37.07 -5.33 -3.43
C LEU A 662 38.37 -5.24 -4.24
N ARG A 663 38.71 -4.05 -4.76
CA ARG A 663 39.99 -3.82 -5.47
C ARG A 663 41.19 -4.06 -4.56
N LEU A 664 41.12 -3.64 -3.31
CA LEU A 664 42.15 -3.92 -2.32
C LEU A 664 42.27 -5.44 -2.06
N LYS A 665 41.15 -6.14 -1.84
CA LYS A 665 41.13 -7.61 -1.71
C LYS A 665 41.79 -8.32 -2.91
N LEU A 666 41.45 -7.93 -4.14
CA LEU A 666 42.01 -8.50 -5.37
C LEU A 666 43.53 -8.26 -5.53
N LEU A 667 44.03 -7.11 -5.06
CA LEU A 667 45.46 -6.78 -5.10
C LEU A 667 46.27 -7.69 -4.18
N PHE A 668 45.74 -8.02 -3.00
CA PHE A 668 46.44 -8.84 -2.00
C PHE A 668 46.19 -10.34 -2.14
N SER A 669 45.03 -10.77 -2.65
CA SER A 669 44.73 -12.17 -3.00
C SER A 669 45.70 -12.75 -4.05
N ARG A 670 46.18 -11.92 -4.99
CA ARG A 670 47.19 -12.33 -5.98
C ARG A 670 48.60 -12.47 -5.41
N SER A 671 48.86 -11.98 -4.20
CA SER A 671 50.17 -12.05 -3.56
C SER A 671 50.43 -13.42 -2.92
N GLU A 672 49.40 -14.09 -2.40
CA GLU A 672 49.55 -15.42 -1.77
C GLU A 672 49.78 -16.55 -2.79
N LYS A 673 49.37 -16.38 -4.05
CA LYS A 673 49.66 -17.34 -5.13
C LYS A 673 51.01 -17.11 -5.81
N ARG A 674 51.87 -16.28 -5.22
CA ARG A 674 53.17 -15.88 -5.77
C ARG A 674 54.30 -16.12 -4.77
N ASP A 675 54.37 -17.34 -4.26
CA ASP A 675 55.68 -17.88 -3.92
C ASP A 675 56.33 -18.31 -5.25
N ASP A 676 57.55 -17.83 -5.46
CA ASP A 676 58.37 -17.90 -6.69
C ASP A 676 58.02 -16.93 -7.83
N ALA A 677 58.32 -15.63 -7.64
CA ALA A 677 59.24 -14.89 -8.51
C ALA A 677 59.26 -13.38 -8.20
N GLU A 678 60.47 -12.91 -7.86
CA GLU A 678 61.01 -11.55 -7.87
C GLU A 678 60.10 -10.34 -7.60
N SER A 679 60.52 -9.60 -6.56
CA SER A 679 59.98 -8.34 -6.08
C SER A 679 59.78 -7.28 -7.17
N SER A 680 58.57 -7.18 -7.70
CA SER A 680 58.02 -5.91 -8.17
C SER A 680 57.00 -5.44 -7.15
N GLY A 681 57.42 -4.52 -6.27
CA GLY A 681 56.59 -3.99 -5.19
C GLY A 681 55.24 -3.45 -5.66
N TRP A 682 54.25 -3.50 -4.75
CA TRP A 682 52.83 -3.19 -4.95
C TRP A 682 52.52 -1.84 -5.64
N LEU A 683 53.46 -0.89 -5.65
CA LEU A 683 53.35 0.38 -6.39
C LEU A 683 53.46 0.20 -7.92
N GLY A 684 54.20 -0.82 -8.39
CA GLY A 684 54.38 -1.11 -9.81
C GLY A 684 53.16 -1.76 -10.45
N THR A 685 52.38 -2.53 -9.68
CA THR A 685 51.10 -3.12 -10.13
C THR A 685 49.99 -2.08 -10.17
N LEU A 686 49.96 -1.13 -9.22
CA LEU A 686 49.04 0.02 -9.22
C LEU A 686 49.19 0.89 -10.47
N LYS A 687 50.42 1.09 -10.95
CA LYS A 687 50.72 1.85 -12.18
C LYS A 687 50.34 1.11 -13.46
N LYS A 688 50.24 -0.23 -13.42
CA LYS A 688 49.77 -1.07 -14.54
C LYS A 688 48.24 -1.17 -14.59
N LEU A 689 47.57 -1.18 -13.44
CA LEU A 689 46.10 -1.19 -13.34
C LEU A 689 45.44 0.13 -13.76
N ALA A 690 46.11 1.27 -13.53
CA ALA A 690 45.68 2.56 -14.06
C ALA A 690 45.77 2.65 -15.60
N LYS A 691 46.26 1.60 -16.27
CA LYS A 691 46.54 1.59 -17.72
C LYS A 691 45.77 0.50 -18.48
N GLN A 692 44.94 -0.30 -17.80
CA GLN A 692 44.10 -1.33 -18.43
C GLN A 692 42.64 -0.88 -18.42
N GLU A 693 42.31 0.00 -19.35
CA GLU A 693 40.96 0.08 -19.92
C GLU A 693 40.90 -0.89 -21.11
N GLU A 694 39.75 -1.58 -21.23
CA GLU A 694 39.32 -2.41 -22.36
C GLU A 694 40.07 -3.73 -22.63
N THR A 695 39.49 -4.86 -22.19
CA THR A 695 39.47 -6.10 -23.00
C THR A 695 38.28 -6.99 -22.61
N GLU A 696 37.26 -7.02 -23.48
CA GLU A 696 36.04 -7.88 -23.45
C GLU A 696 36.33 -9.38 -23.69
N ALA A 697 37.58 -9.81 -23.69
CA ALA A 697 37.96 -11.18 -24.10
C ALA A 697 37.89 -12.23 -22.98
N GLY A 698 37.68 -11.82 -21.71
CA GLY A 698 37.49 -12.72 -20.57
C GLY A 698 36.03 -13.14 -20.35
N GLU A 699 35.07 -12.47 -20.98
CA GLU A 699 33.63 -12.58 -20.67
C GLU A 699 32.96 -13.84 -21.22
N LYS A 700 33.54 -14.51 -22.23
CA LYS A 700 32.91 -15.66 -22.90
C LYS A 700 33.32 -17.03 -22.36
N LYS A 701 34.27 -17.10 -21.43
CA LYS A 701 34.79 -18.38 -20.90
C LYS A 701 34.27 -18.75 -19.50
N ALA A 702 33.59 -17.83 -18.82
CA ALA A 702 32.96 -18.07 -17.52
C ALA A 702 31.50 -18.52 -17.63
N THR A 703 30.85 -18.31 -18.78
CA THR A 703 29.47 -18.74 -19.02
C THR A 703 29.34 -20.22 -19.39
N SER A 704 30.42 -20.89 -19.80
CA SER A 704 30.40 -22.31 -20.17
C SER A 704 30.83 -23.27 -19.06
N THR A 705 31.27 -22.77 -17.89
CA THR A 705 31.72 -23.61 -16.76
C THR A 705 30.78 -23.57 -15.57
N ALA A 706 29.55 -23.05 -15.75
CA ALA A 706 28.53 -22.99 -14.70
C ALA A 706 27.59 -24.21 -14.66
N SER A 707 27.82 -25.25 -15.48
CA SER A 707 26.93 -26.43 -15.54
C SER A 707 27.62 -27.79 -15.36
N GLU A 708 28.93 -27.83 -15.11
CA GLU A 708 29.63 -29.09 -14.85
C GLU A 708 30.67 -28.86 -13.76
N ASN A 709 30.39 -29.35 -12.55
CA ASN A 709 31.35 -29.99 -11.65
C ASN A 709 30.58 -30.46 -10.42
N ASP A 710 30.04 -31.66 -10.55
CA ASP A 710 29.65 -32.54 -9.46
C ASP A 710 30.90 -33.39 -9.17
N GLU A 711 31.66 -33.05 -8.13
CA GLU A 711 32.55 -34.02 -7.48
C GLU A 711 32.90 -33.58 -6.06
N THR A 712 32.56 -34.47 -5.14
CA THR A 712 32.80 -34.46 -3.69
C THR A 712 34.27 -34.33 -3.31
N GLU A 713 34.59 -33.44 -2.38
CA GLU A 713 35.66 -33.71 -1.40
C GLU A 713 35.42 -32.98 -0.07
N SER A 714 35.30 -33.77 0.99
CA SER A 714 35.14 -33.31 2.37
C SER A 714 36.45 -32.72 2.90
N LEU A 715 36.45 -31.45 3.30
CA LEU A 715 37.51 -30.88 4.12
C LEU A 715 36.94 -30.15 5.34
N GLN A 716 37.54 -30.50 6.47
CA GLN A 716 37.19 -30.12 7.84
C GLN A 716 37.10 -28.61 8.04
N GLU A 717 36.11 -28.21 8.84
CA GLU A 717 35.97 -26.89 9.44
C GLU A 717 37.26 -26.46 10.16
N LYS A 718 37.74 -25.27 9.80
CA LYS A 718 38.49 -24.40 10.69
C LYS A 718 37.95 -22.98 10.55
N ASP A 719 37.32 -22.52 11.63
CA ASP A 719 37.01 -21.12 11.87
C ASP A 719 38.30 -20.31 11.98
N ASP A 720 38.79 -19.82 10.86
CA ASP A 720 39.85 -18.81 10.84
C ASP A 720 39.24 -17.49 10.34
N TYR A 721 38.75 -16.67 11.27
CA TYR A 721 38.57 -15.24 11.04
C TYR A 721 39.95 -14.66 10.69
N GLN A 722 40.19 -14.41 9.42
CA GLN A 722 41.53 -14.08 8.92
C GLN A 722 41.95 -12.68 9.39
N LEU A 723 43.20 -12.58 9.85
CA LEU A 723 43.95 -11.37 10.22
C LEU A 723 43.71 -10.15 9.29
N PHE A 724 43.32 -10.41 8.04
CA PHE A 724 43.00 -9.44 7.01
C PHE A 724 41.79 -8.54 7.33
N ASP A 725 40.75 -9.06 7.99
CA ASP A 725 39.58 -8.26 8.36
C ASP A 725 39.95 -7.17 9.38
N TYR A 726 40.91 -7.44 10.26
CA TYR A 726 41.43 -6.45 11.21
C TYR A 726 42.29 -5.37 10.54
N VAL A 727 42.98 -5.69 9.45
CA VAL A 727 43.77 -4.71 8.68
C VAL A 727 42.84 -3.76 7.91
N VAL A 728 41.80 -4.32 7.27
CA VAL A 728 40.79 -3.51 6.57
C VAL A 728 40.02 -2.64 7.58
N LEU A 729 39.63 -3.20 8.74
CA LEU A 729 39.02 -2.44 9.84
C LEU A 729 39.95 -1.31 10.35
N GLY A 730 41.26 -1.57 10.42
CA GLY A 730 42.26 -0.58 10.80
C GLY A 730 42.36 0.57 9.78
N PHE A 731 42.37 0.27 8.48
CA PHE A 731 42.40 1.29 7.43
C PHE A 731 41.09 2.07 7.34
N THR A 732 39.94 1.44 7.53
CA THR A 732 38.65 2.14 7.56
C THR A 732 38.56 3.05 8.78
N LEU A 733 38.96 2.59 9.98
CA LEU A 733 39.03 3.42 11.18
C LEU A 733 40.00 4.60 11.00
N ALA A 734 41.18 4.38 10.42
CA ALA A 734 42.15 5.43 10.16
C ALA A 734 41.63 6.48 9.14
N PHE A 735 40.90 6.03 8.11
CA PHE A 735 40.27 6.90 7.14
C PHE A 735 39.14 7.73 7.76
N PHE A 736 38.26 7.12 8.55
CA PHE A 736 37.19 7.86 9.25
C PHE A 736 37.76 8.82 10.30
N ALA A 737 38.83 8.44 11.00
CA ALA A 737 39.56 9.35 11.87
C ALA A 737 40.15 10.54 11.09
N TYR A 738 40.71 10.29 9.90
CA TYR A 738 41.25 11.33 9.03
C TYR A 738 40.16 12.27 8.47
N VAL A 739 39.03 11.73 7.98
CA VAL A 739 37.90 12.52 7.50
C VAL A 739 37.26 13.32 8.65
N GLY A 740 37.08 12.70 9.82
CA GLY A 740 36.61 13.37 11.04
C GLY A 740 37.54 14.51 11.46
N PHE A 741 38.86 14.28 11.39
CA PHE A 741 39.86 15.30 11.67
C PHE A 741 39.83 16.47 10.66
N GLN A 742 39.68 16.18 9.37
CA GLN A 742 39.54 17.21 8.33
C GLN A 742 38.24 18.02 8.50
N ASN A 743 37.13 17.38 8.90
CA ASN A 743 35.88 18.05 9.17
C ASN A 743 35.94 18.94 10.42
N MET A 744 36.57 18.47 11.51
CA MET A 744 36.87 19.31 12.69
C MET A 744 37.74 20.51 12.31
N ARG A 745 38.77 20.30 11.48
CA ARG A 745 39.66 21.36 11.01
C ARG A 745 38.91 22.37 10.14
N GLY A 746 37.94 21.91 9.34
CA GLY A 746 36.98 22.75 8.62
C GLY A 746 36.08 23.58 9.53
N GLN A 747 35.56 22.98 10.61
CA GLN A 747 34.78 23.70 11.63
C GLN A 747 35.60 24.74 12.39
N LEU A 748 36.84 24.42 12.79
CA LEU A 748 37.76 25.38 13.43
C LEU A 748 38.08 26.55 12.51
N ARG A 749 38.24 26.31 11.20
CA ARG A 749 38.37 27.37 10.18
C ARG A 749 37.11 28.23 10.06
N ARG A 750 35.91 27.64 10.10
CA ARG A 750 34.63 28.37 10.05
C ARG A 750 34.35 29.15 11.34
N LEU A 751 34.75 28.63 12.50
CA LEU A 751 34.71 29.35 13.78
C LEU A 751 35.71 30.51 13.80
N GLY A 752 36.91 30.33 13.22
CA GLY A 752 37.88 31.42 13.01
C GLY A 752 37.39 32.49 12.03
N GLN A 753 36.66 32.10 10.97
CA GLN A 753 36.01 33.05 10.06
C GLN A 753 34.81 33.76 10.70
N GLN A 754 34.05 33.11 11.59
CA GLN A 754 33.01 33.77 12.40
C GLN A 754 33.58 34.74 13.44
N ALA A 755 34.77 34.47 13.98
CA ALA A 755 35.48 35.41 14.87
C ALA A 755 35.98 36.65 14.09
N ASN A 756 36.39 36.49 12.84
CA ASN A 756 36.78 37.61 11.98
C ASN A 756 35.60 38.38 11.36
N ASN A 757 34.42 37.75 11.23
CA ASN A 757 33.19 38.38 10.72
C ASN A 757 32.25 38.89 11.83
N ALA A 758 32.66 38.85 13.10
CA ALA A 758 31.88 39.36 14.24
C ALA A 758 31.77 40.91 14.27
N ASN A 759 32.35 41.61 13.30
CA ASN A 759 32.19 43.06 13.12
C ASN A 759 31.15 43.47 12.07
N ALA A 760 30.34 42.54 11.55
CA ALA A 760 29.24 42.88 10.63
C ALA A 760 27.91 42.20 11.06
N GLY A 761 27.05 42.99 11.69
CA GLY A 761 25.59 42.96 11.54
C GLY A 761 24.81 41.70 11.95
N HIS A 762 24.04 41.82 13.03
CA HIS A 762 23.03 40.86 13.48
C HIS A 762 21.88 40.65 12.47
N ALA A 763 21.67 39.41 12.01
CA ALA A 763 20.37 38.87 11.61
C ALA A 763 20.37 37.32 11.59
N ASN A 764 19.25 36.73 12.02
CA ASN A 764 18.85 35.30 11.96
C ASN A 764 19.59 34.27 12.83
N ARG A 765 19.09 34.13 14.07
CA ARG A 765 19.14 32.89 14.87
C ARG A 765 17.86 32.07 14.59
N ALA A 766 17.84 31.29 13.52
CA ALA A 766 16.82 30.24 13.34
C ALA A 766 17.33 28.98 12.61
N ASP A 767 18.61 28.94 12.19
CA ASP A 767 19.15 27.83 11.38
C ASP A 767 20.42 27.23 11.99
N ARG A 768 20.33 26.77 13.24
CA ARG A 768 21.45 26.05 13.87
C ARG A 768 21.05 24.66 14.36
N ARG A 769 21.55 23.69 13.58
CA ARG A 769 22.07 22.36 13.95
C ARG A 769 21.04 21.24 14.12
N ARG A 770 20.73 20.58 13.00
CA ARG A 770 20.55 19.12 12.98
C ARG A 770 21.59 18.51 12.05
N PHE A 771 22.66 18.00 12.66
CA PHE A 771 23.60 17.08 12.01
C PHE A 771 22.95 15.70 12.09
N ARG A 772 22.27 15.25 11.02
CA ARG A 772 21.85 13.84 10.92
C ARG A 772 23.01 13.08 10.25
N VAL A 773 23.55 12.12 11.00
CA VAL A 773 24.57 11.18 10.53
C VAL A 773 23.87 10.21 9.58
N GLU A 774 23.71 10.60 8.33
CA GLU A 774 23.30 9.72 7.23
C GLU A 774 24.57 9.08 6.66
N PHE A 775 25.18 8.11 7.34
CA PHE A 775 26.30 7.36 6.78
C PHE A 775 26.64 6.14 7.65
N PHE A 776 25.96 5.00 7.48
CA PHE A 776 26.45 3.69 7.93
C PHE A 776 25.71 2.56 7.20
N PHE A 777 26.03 2.35 5.92
CA PHE A 777 25.87 1.04 5.28
C PHE A 777 27.26 0.40 5.21
N ALA A 778 27.67 -0.24 6.30
CA ALA A 778 28.77 -1.21 6.37
C ALA A 778 28.88 -1.77 7.79
N ILE A 779 27.86 -2.51 8.24
CA ILE A 779 27.98 -3.70 9.10
C ILE A 779 26.92 -4.68 8.60
#